data_AF-A0A5B9W5V5-F1
#
_entry.id   AF-A0A5B9W5V5-F1
#
_cell.length_a   1.000
_cell.length_b   1.000
_cell.length_c   1.000
_cell.angle_alpha   90.00
_cell.angle_beta   90.00
_cell.angle_gamma   90.00
#
_symmetry.space_group_name_H-M   'P 1'
#
loop_
_entity.id
_entity.type
_entity.pdbx_description
1 polymer ?
#
loop_
_entity_poly.entity_id
_entity_poly.type
_entity_poly.pdbx_seq_one_letter_code
_entity_poly.pdbx_strand_id
1 'polypeptide(L)'
;MGLGRDAEVTRCRIRYPRLLGLGAVTLIVASAAAAPPAGDNRADRRPIPDPPRQGTPWTPPETRLPKFLVSATDALFAQGVADPRGCEYRAVQPASPSGRWGGRPGRGHAFVLPAIAGDDRRFAVGWDGILIRLEEVGPEADLEADVRARAEALRKGREAAREDRFQRPGTSFWRTGPAEEGVAAEVVAPVQVCLLLRLGRADLAERLFAAATPWNPDGPRPDLTDYGVSYLTLANEWADAIYVRGVDAHGRGDDGPALDAFRRAAAFRKLAEVKAAAMGFPRGRSNGPRGEDRPTYFPELGQLDALLADQERRAAEPPRGPIPGRDADPAARVAGLILNLDQIAEHQMSVPGSASPGNSALVRDLIAMGDPAVEPLLHALVRDDRLTRSISYGRGMWEDRRVSPTLEAIIPALDGLMKTRVPGITYEMRYNPDGRARLALAAAYRAFWEANRAVPLVERYYRLLADDAAADRWQEAASGLVAPAPDASGRPRYSPPGRTPSPPLGESIRGRRDPGVTALMTRRAEELARRANDGQGLLGACGLAATLARWDAPAAIPVLHAMMHRARLQFARDAEANSSSREELARFLARSTLTRVRAGDRAALDEYAAWIRTTTPASLEDARLEAFEPMWAEPDHPAIAAAARALFADPKSPWLPLTGPGRDVGPFWRGGLENSPLVRVSAFRGAVLAGLADLAEAGVVRRTTDQPGSLSVEVKGGQPGSFSMATMADLDELPIGRERPVRACDWLAWRLAMLDGTPRFELYWEQPRRDATIAAIAAFLRLYGDRYAATPAAELSGPFENNTRLAFPPLGRPATPADVAAGRALFSLEGVGGEARVVPLPEVPLPALWTTLEDVPLVTQGGPTRARRGFDRSGRVWQAEEVRVGDRWDRYFGFVGAGTLGRAPADRIEFAEAGYFAGPSGRKLDVRVSLADPPESFEASMRPASPLVAIVRLRNRTGLDQSVPTEFLRPGPDGGPSLRAGIVLKLSRSDVAPSVPAVAGAAGRQPEELTPTREARFTPGDAARTLGPAAAFEAFRLDLRDWFDLSRPGQYHLTVTFGDASGVGTSNAGELYFRLGE
;
A
#
# COMPACT_ATOMS: atom_id res chain seq x y z
N MET A 1 49.51 -46.96 -14.21
CA MET A 1 48.54 -47.90 -14.82
C MET A 1 47.32 -47.94 -13.91
N GLY A 2 46.13 -47.45 -14.26
CA GLY A 2 45.65 -46.81 -15.46
C GLY A 2 44.15 -46.55 -15.26
N LEU A 3 43.75 -45.28 -15.49
CA LEU A 3 42.43 -44.81 -15.98
C LEU A 3 41.23 -45.13 -15.07
N GLY A 4 40.53 -44.17 -14.44
CA GLY A 4 40.21 -42.80 -14.85
C GLY A 4 38.69 -42.68 -14.95
N ARG A 5 38.05 -42.10 -13.94
CA ARG A 5 36.63 -41.66 -13.98
C ARG A 5 36.45 -40.41 -13.11
N ASP A 6 37.06 -39.32 -13.57
CA ASP A 6 36.60 -37.97 -13.26
C ASP A 6 35.79 -37.51 -14.48
N ALA A 7 34.47 -37.39 -14.30
CA ALA A 7 33.59 -36.73 -15.27
C ALA A 7 33.18 -35.39 -14.66
N GLU A 8 33.71 -34.33 -15.28
CA GLU A 8 33.37 -32.93 -15.09
C GLU A 8 31.85 -32.71 -15.11
N VAL A 9 31.30 -32.20 -14.00
CA VAL A 9 29.95 -31.63 -13.97
C VAL A 9 30.05 -30.20 -14.52
N THR A 10 29.96 -30.10 -15.84
CA THR A 10 29.89 -28.84 -16.58
C THR A 10 28.56 -28.12 -16.32
N ARG A 11 28.68 -26.91 -15.78
CA ARG A 11 27.63 -25.89 -15.63
C ARG A 11 26.95 -25.60 -16.96
N CYS A 12 25.62 -25.74 -17.04
CA CYS A 12 24.77 -25.06 -18.02
C CYS A 12 23.33 -24.95 -17.47
N ARG A 13 23.01 -23.92 -16.68
CA ARG A 13 22.21 -22.73 -17.10
C ARG A 13 20.99 -23.09 -17.95
N ILE A 14 19.93 -23.58 -17.30
CA ILE A 14 18.57 -23.58 -17.83
C ILE A 14 17.70 -22.74 -16.89
N ARG A 15 17.21 -21.62 -17.43
CA ARG A 15 16.43 -20.58 -16.78
C ARG A 15 14.96 -21.00 -16.75
N TYR A 16 14.38 -21.10 -15.56
CA TYR A 16 12.93 -20.98 -15.39
C TYR A 16 12.58 -19.55 -14.95
N PRO A 17 11.54 -18.93 -15.52
CA PRO A 17 11.09 -17.61 -15.13
C PRO A 17 10.43 -17.68 -13.75
N ARG A 18 10.71 -16.65 -12.95
CA ARG A 18 10.26 -16.48 -11.56
C ARG A 18 8.81 -16.00 -11.54
N LEU A 19 7.91 -16.85 -11.06
CA LEU A 19 6.60 -16.47 -10.53
C LEU A 19 6.50 -17.09 -9.13
N LEU A 20 6.60 -16.25 -8.09
CA LEU A 20 5.95 -16.40 -6.78
C LEU A 20 6.35 -15.24 -5.83
N GLY A 21 5.33 -14.53 -5.36
CA GLY A 21 5.20 -14.08 -3.97
C GLY A 21 5.98 -12.84 -3.53
N LEU A 22 5.61 -11.65 -4.02
CA LEU A 22 5.92 -10.39 -3.34
C LEU A 22 4.93 -10.17 -2.18
N GLY A 23 5.27 -10.66 -1.00
CA GLY A 23 4.87 -10.04 0.27
C GLY A 23 5.76 -8.81 0.50
N ALA A 24 5.58 -7.77 -0.32
CA ALA A 24 6.25 -6.49 -0.15
C ALA A 24 5.26 -5.46 0.40
N VAL A 25 5.57 -4.95 1.59
CA VAL A 25 5.06 -3.65 2.05
C VAL A 25 5.53 -2.63 1.02
N THR A 26 4.64 -2.28 0.11
CA THR A 26 4.86 -1.17 -0.82
C THR A 26 4.20 0.05 -0.19
N LEU A 27 4.95 0.77 0.63
CA LEU A 27 4.61 2.13 1.03
C LEU A 27 4.84 3.02 -0.20
N ILE A 28 3.86 3.06 -1.11
CA ILE A 28 3.85 4.04 -2.20
C ILE A 28 3.24 5.31 -1.62
N VAL A 29 4.12 6.29 -1.33
CA VAL A 29 3.67 7.67 -1.30
C VAL A 29 3.23 8.04 -2.72
N ALA A 30 2.01 8.53 -2.80
CA ALA A 30 1.34 8.91 -4.04
C ALA A 30 2.19 9.90 -4.84
N SER A 31 2.77 9.43 -5.94
CA SER A 31 2.83 10.25 -7.14
C SER A 31 1.51 10.04 -7.86
N ALA A 32 0.65 11.06 -7.88
CA ALA A 32 -0.33 11.21 -8.94
C ALA A 32 0.44 11.43 -10.25
N ALA A 33 1.05 10.37 -10.78
CA ALA A 33 1.30 10.32 -12.20
C ALA A 33 -0.10 10.28 -12.80
N ALA A 34 -0.62 11.45 -13.20
CA ALA A 34 -1.63 11.47 -14.24
C ALA A 34 -1.13 10.50 -15.30
N ALA A 35 -1.89 9.42 -15.54
CA ALA A 35 -1.67 8.61 -16.71
C ALA A 35 -1.48 9.62 -17.87
N PRO A 36 -0.47 9.45 -18.74
CA PRO A 36 -0.39 10.27 -19.94
C PRO A 36 -1.80 10.28 -20.53
N PRO A 37 -2.36 11.45 -20.90
CA PRO A 37 -3.71 11.51 -21.45
C PRO A 37 -3.80 10.39 -22.46
N ALA A 38 -4.72 9.44 -22.24
CA ALA A 38 -4.83 8.24 -23.05
C ALA A 38 -4.77 8.72 -24.50
N GLY A 39 -3.60 8.51 -25.12
CA GLY A 39 -3.31 9.07 -26.42
C GLY A 39 -4.43 8.60 -27.32
N ASP A 40 -4.93 9.48 -28.17
CA ASP A 40 -6.01 9.14 -29.08
C ASP A 40 -5.51 8.05 -30.06
N ASN A 41 -5.47 6.79 -29.63
CA ASN A 41 -5.06 5.62 -30.39
C ASN A 41 -6.19 5.20 -31.36
N ARG A 42 -6.95 6.17 -31.86
CA ARG A 42 -7.94 6.03 -32.95
C ARG A 42 -7.31 5.65 -34.29
N ALA A 43 -5.98 5.62 -34.38
CA ALA A 43 -5.23 5.32 -35.59
C ALA A 43 -5.52 3.93 -36.21
N ASP A 44 -6.21 3.02 -35.50
CA ASP A 44 -6.48 1.68 -36.03
C ASP A 44 -7.93 1.20 -35.83
N ARG A 45 -8.88 1.89 -36.46
CA ARG A 45 -10.29 1.48 -36.58
C ARG A 45 -10.57 0.52 -37.75
N ARG A 46 -9.53 0.06 -38.44
CA ARG A 46 -9.67 -0.89 -39.56
C ARG A 46 -10.19 -2.24 -39.02
N PRO A 47 -11.15 -2.90 -39.69
CA PRO A 47 -11.68 -4.20 -39.26
C PRO A 47 -10.58 -5.21 -38.97
N ILE A 48 -10.75 -6.01 -37.92
CA ILE A 48 -9.86 -7.14 -37.62
C ILE A 48 -10.26 -8.29 -38.55
N PRO A 49 -9.32 -8.89 -39.31
CA PRO A 49 -9.64 -9.95 -40.26
C PRO A 49 -10.02 -11.25 -39.56
N ASP A 50 -10.90 -12.03 -40.19
CA ASP A 50 -11.20 -13.40 -39.74
C ASP A 50 -10.12 -14.39 -40.23
N PRO A 51 -9.92 -15.52 -39.52
CA PRO A 51 -9.03 -16.58 -39.97
C PRO A 51 -9.45 -17.18 -41.32
N PRO A 52 -8.52 -17.73 -42.13
CA PRO A 52 -8.78 -18.18 -43.51
C PRO A 52 -9.89 -19.23 -43.67
N ARG A 53 -10.16 -20.00 -42.61
CA ARG A 53 -11.15 -21.09 -42.62
C ARG A 53 -12.32 -20.83 -41.66
N GLN A 54 -12.48 -19.60 -41.17
CA GLN A 54 -13.60 -19.23 -40.30
C GLN A 54 -14.94 -19.54 -40.99
N GLY A 55 -15.85 -20.21 -40.28
CA GLY A 55 -17.18 -20.58 -40.80
C GLY A 55 -17.18 -21.70 -41.87
N THR A 56 -16.02 -22.24 -42.27
CA THR A 56 -15.99 -23.35 -43.23
C THR A 56 -16.40 -24.68 -42.56
N PRO A 57 -17.12 -25.57 -43.27
CA PRO A 57 -17.51 -26.88 -42.73
C PRO A 57 -16.32 -27.67 -42.17
N TRP A 58 -16.59 -28.48 -41.16
CA TRP A 58 -15.58 -29.32 -40.50
C TRP A 58 -16.06 -30.75 -40.44
N THR A 59 -15.19 -31.64 -40.92
CA THR A 59 -15.32 -33.08 -40.70
C THR A 59 -14.41 -33.43 -39.53
N PRO A 60 -14.95 -33.90 -38.40
CA PRO A 60 -14.12 -34.23 -37.25
C PRO A 60 -13.16 -35.38 -37.58
N PRO A 61 -11.90 -35.32 -37.09
CA PRO A 61 -10.97 -36.44 -37.26
C PRO A 61 -11.46 -37.67 -36.49
N GLU A 62 -11.01 -38.85 -36.88
CA GLU A 62 -11.23 -40.06 -36.10
C GLU A 62 -10.52 -39.93 -34.75
N THR A 63 -11.26 -40.10 -33.65
CA THR A 63 -10.73 -39.95 -32.29
C THR A 63 -11.47 -40.86 -31.30
N ARG A 64 -10.76 -41.26 -30.25
CA ARG A 64 -11.29 -42.00 -29.09
C ARG A 64 -11.79 -41.07 -27.99
N LEU A 65 -11.68 -39.74 -28.14
CA LEU A 65 -12.21 -38.79 -27.18
C LEU A 65 -13.74 -38.92 -27.02
N PRO A 66 -14.30 -38.55 -25.86
CA PRO A 66 -15.74 -38.53 -25.66
C PRO A 66 -16.50 -37.75 -26.75
N LYS A 67 -17.58 -38.33 -27.28
CA LYS A 67 -18.39 -37.73 -28.36
C LYS A 67 -18.89 -36.32 -28.04
N PHE A 68 -19.15 -36.02 -26.77
CA PHE A 68 -19.60 -34.68 -26.36
C PHE A 68 -18.54 -33.59 -26.64
N LEU A 69 -17.25 -33.91 -26.56
CA LEU A 69 -16.17 -32.95 -26.86
C LEU A 69 -16.12 -32.63 -28.34
N VAL A 70 -16.35 -33.62 -29.21
CA VAL A 70 -16.43 -33.39 -30.67
C VAL A 70 -17.62 -32.49 -30.99
N SER A 71 -18.80 -32.77 -30.42
CA SER A 71 -19.99 -31.94 -30.60
C SER A 71 -19.86 -30.53 -29.98
N ALA A 72 -19.17 -30.40 -28.84
CA ALA A 72 -18.88 -29.10 -28.23
C ALA A 72 -17.88 -28.30 -29.06
N THR A 73 -16.85 -28.96 -29.60
CA THR A 73 -15.87 -28.36 -30.52
C THR A 73 -16.58 -27.77 -31.74
N ASP A 74 -17.42 -28.54 -32.42
CA ASP A 74 -18.17 -28.05 -33.58
C ASP A 74 -19.03 -26.83 -33.24
N ALA A 75 -19.76 -26.89 -32.11
CA ALA A 75 -20.59 -25.79 -31.65
C ALA A 75 -19.78 -24.51 -31.36
N LEU A 76 -18.65 -24.60 -30.67
CA LEU A 76 -17.84 -23.44 -30.30
C LEU A 76 -17.30 -22.69 -31.53
N PHE A 77 -16.75 -23.40 -32.52
CA PHE A 77 -16.27 -22.76 -33.75
C PHE A 77 -17.40 -22.20 -34.61
N ALA A 78 -18.57 -22.84 -34.63
CA ALA A 78 -19.78 -22.29 -35.28
C ALA A 78 -20.30 -21.03 -34.57
N GLN A 79 -19.95 -20.83 -33.30
CA GLN A 79 -20.40 -19.71 -32.47
C GLN A 79 -19.42 -18.53 -32.44
N GLY A 80 -18.22 -18.68 -33.01
CA GLY A 80 -17.28 -17.56 -33.18
C GLY A 80 -15.90 -17.72 -32.57
N VAL A 81 -15.57 -18.90 -32.02
CA VAL A 81 -14.16 -19.21 -31.69
C VAL A 81 -13.32 -19.17 -32.98
N ALA A 82 -12.14 -18.55 -32.90
CA ALA A 82 -11.30 -18.32 -34.08
C ALA A 82 -10.70 -19.63 -34.61
N ASP A 83 -10.95 -19.94 -35.89
CA ASP A 83 -10.54 -21.21 -36.52
C ASP A 83 -9.05 -21.18 -36.95
N PRO A 84 -8.17 -22.00 -36.36
CA PRO A 84 -6.73 -21.96 -36.66
C PRO A 84 -6.36 -22.62 -38.01
N ARG A 85 -7.30 -23.25 -38.72
CA ARG A 85 -7.00 -23.94 -39.99
C ARG A 85 -6.60 -22.92 -41.07
N GLY A 86 -5.49 -23.22 -41.77
CA GLY A 86 -4.93 -22.34 -42.81
C GLY A 86 -4.02 -21.22 -42.27
N CYS A 87 -3.76 -21.20 -40.96
CA CYS A 87 -2.74 -20.36 -40.33
C CYS A 87 -1.41 -21.11 -40.16
N GLU A 88 -0.31 -20.37 -40.02
CA GLU A 88 1.03 -20.92 -39.76
C GLU A 88 1.37 -20.88 -38.27
N TYR A 89 1.88 -21.97 -37.69
CA TYR A 89 2.29 -21.97 -36.27
C TYR A 89 3.70 -21.39 -36.11
N ARG A 90 3.81 -20.22 -35.47
CA ARG A 90 5.07 -19.47 -35.39
C ARG A 90 5.31 -18.90 -34.00
N ALA A 91 6.57 -18.55 -33.73
CA ALA A 91 6.91 -17.68 -32.63
C ALA A 91 6.37 -16.26 -32.86
N VAL A 92 5.82 -15.64 -31.81
CA VAL A 92 5.13 -14.35 -31.91
C VAL A 92 5.42 -13.45 -30.70
N GLN A 93 5.36 -12.14 -30.94
CA GLN A 93 5.31 -11.10 -29.91
C GLN A 93 3.98 -10.36 -30.05
N PRO A 94 3.05 -10.46 -29.08
CA PRO A 94 1.80 -9.69 -29.12
C PRO A 94 2.06 -8.19 -29.01
N ALA A 95 1.26 -7.37 -29.70
CA ALA A 95 1.45 -5.91 -29.80
C ALA A 95 0.99 -5.11 -28.57
N SER A 96 0.15 -5.69 -27.73
CA SER A 96 -0.39 -4.99 -26.55
C SER A 96 0.21 -5.56 -25.27
N PRO A 97 0.62 -4.73 -24.30
CA PRO A 97 0.83 -5.22 -22.93
C PRO A 97 -0.47 -5.87 -22.45
N SER A 98 -0.44 -7.19 -22.28
CA SER A 98 -1.44 -7.92 -21.54
C SER A 98 -0.90 -8.06 -20.11
N GLY A 99 -1.63 -7.53 -19.13
CA GLY A 99 -1.14 -7.46 -17.76
C GLY A 99 -1.67 -6.28 -16.97
N ARG A 100 -2.18 -6.56 -15.76
CA ARG A 100 -2.45 -5.64 -14.63
C ARG A 100 -1.32 -4.62 -14.34
N TRP A 101 -0.10 -4.85 -14.84
CA TRP A 101 1.10 -4.07 -14.53
C TRP A 101 1.80 -3.45 -15.75
N GLY A 102 1.17 -3.45 -16.93
CA GLY A 102 1.77 -2.86 -18.14
C GLY A 102 3.06 -3.55 -18.59
N GLY A 103 3.30 -4.80 -18.17
CA GLY A 103 4.41 -5.61 -18.65
C GLY A 103 4.26 -5.88 -20.15
N ARG A 104 5.38 -5.89 -20.89
CA ARG A 104 5.36 -6.43 -22.26
C ARG A 104 4.89 -7.88 -22.20
N PRO A 105 3.98 -8.31 -23.10
CA PRO A 105 3.58 -9.71 -23.12
C PRO A 105 4.81 -10.57 -23.40
N GLY A 106 4.89 -11.75 -22.80
CA GLY A 106 5.98 -12.69 -23.08
C GLY A 106 5.98 -13.10 -24.56
N ARG A 107 7.17 -13.39 -25.10
CA ARG A 107 7.28 -14.11 -26.38
C ARG A 107 6.60 -15.48 -26.22
N GLY A 108 5.81 -15.88 -27.21
CA GLY A 108 5.04 -17.12 -27.19
C GLY A 108 4.85 -17.70 -28.58
N HIS A 109 4.00 -18.72 -28.72
CA HIS A 109 3.70 -19.35 -30.01
C HIS A 109 2.20 -19.29 -30.30
N ALA A 110 1.84 -19.00 -31.56
CA ALA A 110 0.44 -18.82 -31.98
C ALA A 110 0.24 -19.17 -33.48
N PHE A 111 -1.01 -19.27 -33.91
CA PHE A 111 -1.39 -19.58 -35.29
C PHE A 111 -1.55 -18.28 -36.11
N VAL A 112 -0.49 -17.87 -36.81
CA VAL A 112 -0.39 -16.61 -37.55
C VAL A 112 -1.22 -16.65 -38.83
N LEU A 113 -2.06 -15.63 -39.02
CA LEU A 113 -2.86 -15.45 -40.23
C LEU A 113 -1.96 -15.04 -41.43
N PRO A 114 -2.33 -15.42 -42.67
CA PRO A 114 -1.69 -14.92 -43.88
C PRO A 114 -1.69 -13.40 -43.94
N ALA A 115 -0.59 -12.80 -44.43
CA ALA A 115 -0.54 -11.35 -44.61
C ALA A 115 -1.57 -10.90 -45.65
N ILE A 116 -2.30 -9.83 -45.36
CA ILE A 116 -3.29 -9.24 -46.25
C ILE A 116 -2.61 -8.11 -47.03
N ALA A 117 -2.70 -8.14 -48.36
CA ALA A 117 -2.12 -7.11 -49.20
C ALA A 117 -2.71 -5.73 -48.85
N GLY A 118 -1.85 -4.76 -48.51
CA GLY A 118 -2.26 -3.41 -48.11
C GLY A 118 -2.63 -3.24 -46.63
N ASP A 119 -2.54 -4.29 -45.81
CA ASP A 119 -2.63 -4.20 -44.35
C ASP A 119 -1.26 -4.54 -43.72
N ASP A 120 -0.69 -3.56 -43.04
CA ASP A 120 0.59 -3.67 -42.34
C ASP A 120 0.48 -4.42 -41.01
N ARG A 121 -0.74 -4.67 -40.53
CA ARG A 121 -1.01 -5.36 -39.27
C ARG A 121 -0.89 -6.86 -39.43
N ARG A 122 -0.38 -7.51 -38.39
CA ARG A 122 -0.27 -8.97 -38.31
C ARG A 122 -1.15 -9.49 -37.17
N PHE A 123 -1.82 -10.60 -37.41
CA PHE A 123 -2.73 -11.23 -36.44
C PHE A 123 -2.42 -12.72 -36.30
N ALA A 124 -2.74 -13.27 -35.14
CA ALA A 124 -2.72 -14.72 -34.90
C ALA A 124 -3.93 -15.16 -34.08
N VAL A 125 -4.26 -16.44 -34.17
CA VAL A 125 -5.14 -17.13 -33.21
C VAL A 125 -4.27 -17.62 -32.05
N GLY A 126 -4.60 -17.20 -30.83
CA GLY A 126 -3.97 -17.69 -29.60
C GLY A 126 -4.47 -19.09 -29.21
N TRP A 127 -3.83 -19.68 -28.21
CA TRP A 127 -4.23 -20.96 -27.60
C TRP A 127 -5.53 -20.87 -26.80
N ASP A 128 -6.03 -19.66 -26.54
CA ASP A 128 -7.34 -19.34 -25.99
C ASP A 128 -8.45 -19.29 -27.07
N GLY A 129 -8.10 -19.46 -28.36
CA GLY A 129 -9.06 -19.36 -29.47
C GLY A 129 -9.50 -17.93 -29.77
N ILE A 130 -8.69 -16.94 -29.37
CA ILE A 130 -8.94 -15.50 -29.60
C ILE A 130 -7.93 -14.94 -30.60
N LEU A 131 -8.38 -13.98 -31.41
CA LEU A 131 -7.49 -13.23 -32.31
C LEU A 131 -6.67 -12.19 -31.54
N ILE A 132 -5.36 -12.19 -31.78
CA ILE A 132 -4.42 -11.26 -31.18
C ILE A 132 -3.65 -10.49 -32.25
N ARG A 133 -3.41 -9.20 -32.02
CA ARG A 133 -2.52 -8.38 -32.85
C ARG A 133 -1.06 -8.64 -32.47
N LEU A 134 -0.19 -8.72 -33.46
CA LEU A 134 1.24 -9.00 -33.31
C LEU A 134 2.09 -7.77 -33.61
N GLU A 135 3.14 -7.57 -32.81
CA GLU A 135 4.24 -6.64 -33.08
C GLU A 135 5.32 -7.32 -33.92
N GLU A 136 5.62 -8.59 -33.63
CA GLU A 136 6.67 -9.37 -34.29
C GLU A 136 6.17 -10.78 -34.64
N VAL A 137 6.58 -11.27 -35.80
CA VAL A 137 6.41 -12.68 -36.22
C VAL A 137 7.80 -13.29 -36.41
N GLY A 138 8.10 -14.29 -35.60
CA GLY A 138 9.36 -15.02 -35.58
C GLY A 138 9.37 -16.28 -36.47
N PRO A 139 10.34 -17.18 -36.26
CA PRO A 139 10.47 -18.41 -37.03
C PRO A 139 9.28 -19.37 -36.78
N GLU A 140 9.18 -20.39 -37.64
CA GLU A 140 8.26 -21.52 -37.47
C GLU A 140 8.50 -22.22 -36.13
N ALA A 141 7.41 -22.58 -35.45
CA ALA A 141 7.42 -23.24 -34.16
C ALA A 141 6.94 -24.70 -34.28
N ASP A 142 7.35 -25.56 -33.34
CA ASP A 142 6.96 -26.97 -33.32
C ASP A 142 5.72 -27.18 -32.42
N LEU A 143 4.56 -27.32 -33.06
CA LEU A 143 3.27 -27.57 -32.41
C LEU A 143 3.28 -28.84 -31.55
N GLU A 144 3.94 -29.90 -32.03
CA GLU A 144 3.95 -31.18 -31.36
C GLU A 144 4.86 -31.16 -30.13
N ALA A 145 6.01 -30.51 -30.23
CA ALA A 145 6.89 -30.27 -29.09
C ALA A 145 6.19 -29.46 -27.98
N ASP A 146 5.44 -28.41 -28.35
CA ASP A 146 4.70 -27.59 -27.38
C ASP A 146 3.59 -28.37 -26.67
N VAL A 147 2.80 -29.17 -27.41
CA VAL A 147 1.75 -30.01 -26.80
C VAL A 147 2.38 -31.07 -25.88
N ARG A 148 3.52 -31.65 -26.27
CA ARG A 148 4.28 -32.58 -25.42
C ARG A 148 4.73 -31.92 -24.11
N ALA A 149 5.29 -30.71 -24.19
CA ALA A 149 5.73 -29.96 -23.02
C ALA A 149 4.56 -29.63 -22.08
N ARG A 150 3.42 -29.22 -22.62
CA ARG A 150 2.19 -28.94 -21.85
C ARG A 150 1.62 -30.17 -21.17
N ALA A 151 1.51 -31.29 -21.90
CA ALA A 151 1.04 -32.56 -21.35
C ALA A 151 1.93 -33.05 -20.19
N GLU A 152 3.26 -32.90 -20.33
CA GLU A 152 4.20 -33.27 -19.27
C GLU A 152 4.10 -32.34 -18.05
N ALA A 153 3.91 -31.04 -18.25
CA ALA A 153 3.70 -30.08 -17.16
C ALA A 153 2.41 -30.39 -16.36
N LEU A 154 1.32 -30.74 -17.05
CA LEU A 154 0.06 -31.17 -16.42
C LEU A 154 0.24 -32.45 -15.61
N ARG A 155 0.91 -33.46 -16.17
CA ARG A 155 1.17 -34.74 -15.49
C ARG A 155 1.94 -34.52 -14.19
N LYS A 156 3.03 -33.73 -14.23
CA LYS A 156 3.81 -33.36 -13.04
C LYS A 156 2.98 -32.58 -12.02
N GLY A 157 2.15 -31.64 -12.47
CA GLY A 157 1.26 -30.89 -11.59
C GLY A 157 0.25 -31.79 -10.87
N ARG A 158 -0.30 -32.80 -11.56
CA ARG A 158 -1.23 -33.78 -10.99
C ARG A 158 -0.57 -34.71 -9.98
N GLU A 159 0.67 -35.13 -10.23
CA GLU A 159 1.46 -35.93 -9.30
C GLU A 159 1.75 -35.14 -8.02
N ALA A 160 2.17 -33.87 -8.13
CA ALA A 160 2.38 -33.00 -6.98
C ALA A 160 1.10 -32.73 -6.17
N ALA A 161 -0.05 -32.56 -6.83
CA ALA A 161 -1.35 -32.34 -6.17
C ALA A 161 -1.85 -33.56 -5.37
N ARG A 162 -1.42 -34.78 -5.72
CA ARG A 162 -1.78 -36.01 -4.96
C ARG A 162 -1.03 -36.12 -3.62
N GLU A 163 0.08 -35.41 -3.46
CA GLU A 163 0.91 -35.42 -2.25
C GLU A 163 0.49 -34.32 -1.25
N ASP A 164 -0.27 -33.31 -1.69
CA ASP A 164 -0.74 -32.20 -0.85
C ASP A 164 -2.12 -32.49 -0.21
N ARG A 165 -2.14 -32.62 1.13
CA ARG A 165 -3.37 -32.90 1.91
C ARG A 165 -4.32 -31.71 2.05
N PHE A 166 -3.90 -30.50 1.67
CA PHE A 166 -4.73 -29.29 1.78
C PHE A 166 -5.52 -28.97 0.50
N GLN A 167 -5.25 -29.63 -0.61
CA GLN A 167 -6.11 -29.55 -1.79
C GLN A 167 -7.32 -30.46 -1.63
N ARG A 168 -8.53 -29.89 -1.68
CA ARG A 168 -9.77 -30.67 -1.70
C ARG A 168 -9.77 -31.59 -2.93
N PRO A 169 -10.17 -32.88 -2.83
CA PRO A 169 -10.17 -33.82 -3.95
C PRO A 169 -11.13 -33.54 -5.12
N GLY A 170 -11.50 -32.29 -5.40
CA GLY A 170 -12.61 -31.99 -6.32
C GLY A 170 -12.54 -30.68 -7.10
N THR A 171 -11.39 -30.01 -7.24
CA THR A 171 -11.32 -28.70 -7.93
C THR A 171 -10.21 -28.64 -8.99
N SER A 172 -10.65 -28.58 -10.26
CA SER A 172 -9.94 -28.28 -11.52
C SER A 172 -8.61 -29.00 -11.80
N PHE A 173 -8.65 -30.02 -12.66
CA PHE A 173 -7.45 -30.66 -13.23
C PHE A 173 -6.71 -29.80 -14.27
N TRP A 174 -7.31 -28.68 -14.69
CA TRP A 174 -6.78 -27.72 -15.64
C TRP A 174 -6.05 -26.58 -14.94
N ARG A 175 -4.92 -26.12 -15.50
CA ARG A 175 -4.20 -24.92 -15.03
C ARG A 175 -4.63 -23.73 -15.88
N THR A 176 -5.69 -23.04 -15.47
CA THR A 176 -6.04 -21.74 -16.05
C THR A 176 -5.10 -20.68 -15.50
N GLY A 177 -4.33 -20.06 -16.39
CA GLY A 177 -3.64 -18.78 -16.13
C GLY A 177 -4.54 -17.62 -16.56
N PRO A 178 -4.16 -16.37 -16.30
CA PRO A 178 -4.95 -15.24 -16.75
C PRO A 178 -5.18 -15.28 -18.27
N ALA A 179 -6.38 -14.94 -18.72
CA ALA A 179 -6.75 -14.84 -20.15
C ALA A 179 -5.83 -13.90 -20.97
N GLU A 180 -5.05 -13.07 -20.27
CA GLU A 180 -4.02 -12.18 -20.77
C GLU A 180 -2.82 -12.92 -21.39
N GLU A 181 -2.66 -14.23 -21.17
CA GLU A 181 -1.50 -15.03 -21.56
C GLU A 181 -1.78 -16.06 -22.68
N GLY A 182 -2.73 -15.80 -23.59
CA GLY A 182 -3.15 -16.71 -24.68
C GLY A 182 -2.06 -17.20 -25.66
N VAL A 183 -0.79 -16.82 -25.48
CA VAL A 183 0.38 -17.31 -26.24
C VAL A 183 1.45 -17.98 -25.36
N ALA A 184 1.28 -17.96 -24.03
CA ALA A 184 2.24 -18.53 -23.10
C ALA A 184 2.22 -20.06 -23.15
N ALA A 185 3.40 -20.67 -23.00
CA ALA A 185 3.54 -22.12 -22.99
C ALA A 185 2.99 -22.76 -21.70
N GLU A 186 2.87 -21.99 -20.62
CA GLU A 186 2.62 -22.47 -19.25
C GLU A 186 1.12 -22.58 -18.90
N VAL A 187 0.22 -21.99 -19.69
CA VAL A 187 -1.23 -21.98 -19.48
C VAL A 187 -1.89 -23.14 -20.23
N VAL A 188 -2.70 -23.94 -19.54
CA VAL A 188 -3.38 -25.10 -20.12
C VAL A 188 -4.88 -25.11 -19.82
N ALA A 189 -5.65 -24.90 -20.87
CA ALA A 189 -7.09 -24.67 -20.88
C ALA A 189 -7.82 -25.78 -21.68
N PRO A 190 -9.02 -26.22 -21.25
CA PRO A 190 -9.86 -27.17 -22.00
C PRO A 190 -10.07 -26.79 -23.48
N VAL A 191 -10.21 -25.51 -23.82
CA VAL A 191 -10.39 -25.04 -25.21
C VAL A 191 -9.23 -25.43 -26.15
N GLN A 192 -8.03 -25.68 -25.62
CA GLN A 192 -6.87 -26.13 -26.41
C GLN A 192 -7.09 -27.50 -27.04
N VAL A 193 -7.84 -28.39 -26.39
CA VAL A 193 -8.23 -29.69 -26.94
C VAL A 193 -9.15 -29.49 -28.15
N CYS A 194 -10.07 -28.53 -28.07
CA CYS A 194 -10.95 -28.16 -29.18
C CYS A 194 -10.17 -27.59 -30.38
N LEU A 195 -9.15 -26.74 -30.14
CA LEU A 195 -8.27 -26.24 -31.20
C LEU A 195 -7.51 -27.37 -31.92
N LEU A 196 -6.97 -28.34 -31.17
CA LEU A 196 -6.26 -29.49 -31.75
C LEU A 196 -7.19 -30.42 -32.55
N LEU A 197 -8.40 -30.68 -32.05
CA LEU A 197 -9.43 -31.40 -32.80
C LEU A 197 -9.79 -30.65 -34.09
N ARG A 198 -9.95 -29.32 -34.02
CA ARG A 198 -10.27 -28.49 -35.18
C ARG A 198 -9.19 -28.54 -36.24
N LEU A 199 -7.92 -28.61 -35.84
CA LEU A 199 -6.76 -28.77 -36.74
C LEU A 199 -6.64 -30.18 -37.34
N GLY A 200 -7.45 -31.15 -36.90
CA GLY A 200 -7.33 -32.55 -37.34
C GLY A 200 -6.27 -33.36 -36.59
N ARG A 201 -5.66 -32.81 -35.53
CA ARG A 201 -4.64 -33.46 -34.69
C ARG A 201 -5.27 -34.19 -33.51
N ALA A 202 -6.08 -35.21 -33.81
CA ALA A 202 -6.73 -36.05 -32.80
C ALA A 202 -5.71 -36.72 -31.85
N ASP A 203 -4.55 -37.09 -32.38
CA ASP A 203 -3.42 -37.66 -31.63
C ASP A 203 -2.93 -36.72 -30.51
N LEU A 204 -2.78 -35.42 -30.82
CA LEU A 204 -2.36 -34.41 -29.85
C LEU A 204 -3.48 -34.04 -28.87
N ALA A 205 -4.73 -33.99 -29.35
CA ALA A 205 -5.90 -33.73 -28.53
C ALA A 205 -6.12 -34.82 -27.47
N GLU A 206 -6.04 -36.10 -27.87
CA GLU A 206 -6.10 -37.25 -26.97
C GLU A 206 -5.01 -37.19 -25.90
N ARG A 207 -3.78 -36.87 -26.32
CA ARG A 207 -2.64 -36.77 -25.40
C ARG A 207 -2.83 -35.67 -24.35
N LEU A 208 -3.26 -34.48 -24.77
CA LEU A 208 -3.46 -33.35 -23.86
C LEU A 208 -4.61 -33.63 -22.89
N PHE A 209 -5.72 -34.20 -23.39
CA PHE A 209 -6.87 -34.55 -22.57
C PHE A 209 -6.57 -35.66 -21.55
N ALA A 210 -5.79 -36.67 -21.93
CA ALA A 210 -5.31 -37.72 -21.01
C ALA A 210 -4.40 -37.16 -19.90
N ALA A 211 -3.54 -36.19 -20.24
CA ALA A 211 -2.68 -35.54 -19.25
C ALA A 211 -3.47 -34.69 -18.25
N ALA A 212 -4.53 -34.04 -18.73
CA ALA A 212 -5.35 -33.12 -17.95
C ALA A 212 -6.50 -33.79 -17.19
N THR A 213 -6.86 -35.04 -17.44
CA THR A 213 -8.09 -35.65 -16.88
C THR A 213 -7.85 -37.10 -16.46
N PRO A 214 -8.78 -37.76 -15.73
CA PRO A 214 -8.71 -39.21 -15.51
C PRO A 214 -9.02 -40.05 -16.75
N TRP A 215 -9.22 -39.44 -17.93
CA TRP A 215 -9.56 -40.16 -19.15
C TRP A 215 -8.50 -41.20 -19.54
N ASN A 216 -8.97 -42.43 -19.78
CA ASN A 216 -8.20 -43.53 -20.32
C ASN A 216 -9.01 -44.17 -21.46
N PRO A 217 -8.49 -44.25 -22.70
CA PRO A 217 -9.20 -44.85 -23.83
C PRO A 217 -9.54 -46.34 -23.60
N ASP A 218 -8.76 -47.04 -22.79
CA ASP A 218 -8.90 -48.48 -22.52
C ASP A 218 -9.47 -48.77 -21.12
N GLY A 219 -9.88 -47.74 -20.38
CA GLY A 219 -10.42 -47.83 -19.01
C GLY A 219 -11.95 -47.96 -18.94
N PRO A 220 -12.53 -48.23 -17.76
CA PRO A 220 -13.99 -48.19 -17.58
C PRO A 220 -14.51 -46.80 -17.93
N ARG A 221 -15.65 -46.71 -18.63
CA ARG A 221 -16.25 -45.43 -19.06
C ARG A 221 -16.57 -44.58 -17.83
N PRO A 222 -15.85 -43.47 -17.59
CA PRO A 222 -16.18 -42.51 -16.53
C PRO A 222 -17.52 -41.83 -16.80
N ASP A 223 -18.18 -41.32 -15.75
CA ASP A 223 -19.31 -40.42 -15.91
C ASP A 223 -18.85 -39.13 -16.61
N LEU A 224 -19.70 -38.52 -17.43
CA LEU A 224 -19.38 -37.25 -18.10
C LEU A 224 -19.03 -36.14 -17.10
N THR A 225 -19.57 -36.22 -15.89
CA THR A 225 -19.29 -35.30 -14.78
C THR A 225 -17.88 -35.49 -14.18
N ASP A 226 -17.24 -36.64 -14.37
CA ASP A 226 -15.93 -36.98 -13.80
C ASP A 226 -14.76 -36.20 -14.44
N TYR A 227 -14.97 -35.62 -15.62
CA TYR A 227 -13.93 -34.85 -16.33
C TYR A 227 -13.84 -33.39 -15.90
N GLY A 228 -14.87 -32.86 -15.22
CA GLY A 228 -14.96 -31.43 -14.90
C GLY A 228 -14.99 -30.50 -16.12
N VAL A 229 -15.38 -31.02 -17.30
CA VAL A 229 -15.49 -30.26 -18.56
C VAL A 229 -16.85 -30.53 -19.20
N SER A 230 -17.56 -29.47 -19.56
CA SER A 230 -18.82 -29.51 -20.29
C SER A 230 -18.82 -28.46 -21.41
N TYR A 231 -19.81 -28.49 -22.29
CA TYR A 231 -20.00 -27.40 -23.27
C TYR A 231 -20.07 -26.03 -22.59
N LEU A 232 -20.84 -25.90 -21.50
CA LEU A 232 -20.97 -24.63 -20.78
C LEU A 232 -19.65 -24.19 -20.13
N THR A 233 -18.83 -25.14 -19.64
CA THR A 233 -17.51 -24.82 -19.07
C THR A 233 -16.57 -24.24 -20.14
N LEU A 234 -16.52 -24.88 -21.33
CA LEU A 234 -15.74 -24.40 -22.47
C LEU A 234 -16.25 -23.04 -22.99
N ALA A 235 -17.57 -22.85 -23.00
CA ALA A 235 -18.18 -21.62 -23.45
C ALA A 235 -17.90 -20.45 -22.49
N ASN A 236 -18.00 -20.67 -21.18
CA ASN A 236 -17.68 -19.66 -20.16
C ASN A 236 -16.20 -19.27 -20.21
N GLU A 237 -15.30 -20.24 -20.38
CA GLU A 237 -13.86 -19.97 -20.51
C GLU A 237 -13.54 -19.04 -21.69
N TRP A 238 -14.09 -19.32 -22.87
CA TRP A 238 -13.88 -18.46 -24.02
C TRP A 238 -14.56 -17.09 -23.86
N ALA A 239 -15.79 -17.07 -23.33
CA ALA A 239 -16.56 -15.84 -23.09
C ALA A 239 -15.85 -14.89 -22.11
N ASP A 240 -15.33 -15.42 -21.01
CA ASP A 240 -14.51 -14.68 -20.05
C ASP A 240 -13.27 -14.11 -20.73
N ALA A 241 -12.52 -14.95 -21.45
CA ALA A 241 -11.26 -14.55 -22.06
C ALA A 241 -11.42 -13.41 -23.09
N ILE A 242 -12.45 -13.46 -23.94
CA ILE A 242 -12.72 -12.38 -24.92
C ILE A 242 -13.22 -11.11 -24.22
N TYR A 243 -14.03 -11.24 -23.18
CA TYR A 243 -14.58 -10.12 -22.42
C TYR A 243 -13.49 -9.38 -21.65
N VAL A 244 -12.63 -10.12 -20.94
CA VAL A 244 -11.44 -9.63 -20.23
C VAL A 244 -10.55 -8.81 -21.16
N ARG A 245 -10.24 -9.33 -22.35
CA ARG A 245 -9.43 -8.60 -23.35
C ARG A 245 -10.11 -7.31 -23.80
N GLY A 246 -11.42 -7.32 -23.99
CA GLY A 246 -12.20 -6.12 -24.32
C GLY A 246 -12.16 -5.07 -23.21
N VAL A 247 -12.32 -5.49 -21.95
CA VAL A 247 -12.26 -4.61 -20.76
C VAL A 247 -10.87 -3.99 -20.62
N ASP A 248 -9.80 -4.76 -20.81
CA ASP A 248 -8.43 -4.24 -20.72
C ASP A 248 -8.10 -3.27 -21.84
N ALA A 249 -8.53 -3.57 -23.08
CA ALA A 249 -8.42 -2.64 -24.20
C ALA A 249 -9.18 -1.33 -23.92
N HIS A 250 -10.39 -1.43 -23.37
CA HIS A 250 -11.17 -0.28 -22.96
C HIS A 250 -10.44 0.57 -21.89
N GLY A 251 -9.88 -0.06 -20.85
CA GLY A 251 -9.12 0.62 -19.81
C GLY A 251 -7.88 1.36 -20.34
N ARG A 252 -7.20 0.80 -21.34
CA ARG A 252 -6.00 1.41 -21.94
C ARG A 252 -6.27 2.57 -22.91
N GLY A 253 -7.48 2.71 -23.44
CA GLY A 253 -7.73 3.65 -24.54
C GLY A 253 -7.82 3.01 -25.93
N ASP A 254 -7.67 1.70 -26.03
CA ASP A 254 -7.65 0.98 -27.31
C ASP A 254 -9.08 0.67 -27.79
N ASP A 255 -9.83 1.71 -28.15
CA ASP A 255 -11.28 1.63 -28.42
C ASP A 255 -11.64 0.71 -29.61
N GLY A 256 -10.77 0.62 -30.63
CA GLY A 256 -10.97 -0.29 -31.78
C GLY A 256 -10.95 -1.77 -31.37
N PRO A 257 -9.85 -2.27 -30.78
CA PRO A 257 -9.79 -3.64 -30.24
C PRO A 257 -10.87 -3.94 -29.19
N ALA A 258 -11.21 -2.98 -28.33
CA ALA A 258 -12.28 -3.16 -27.35
C ALA A 258 -13.64 -3.39 -28.03
N LEU A 259 -13.98 -2.58 -29.03
CA LEU A 259 -15.23 -2.69 -29.78
C LEU A 259 -15.36 -4.03 -30.52
N ASP A 260 -14.29 -4.50 -31.17
CA ASP A 260 -14.28 -5.81 -31.84
C ASP A 260 -14.51 -6.95 -30.85
N ALA A 261 -13.78 -6.95 -29.72
CA ALA A 261 -13.93 -7.96 -28.68
C ALA A 261 -15.37 -8.02 -28.14
N PHE A 262 -15.98 -6.87 -27.83
CA PHE A 262 -17.35 -6.83 -27.33
C PHE A 262 -18.39 -7.24 -28.37
N ARG A 263 -18.19 -6.92 -29.66
CA ARG A 263 -19.07 -7.41 -30.74
C ARG A 263 -19.00 -8.93 -30.88
N ARG A 264 -17.80 -9.51 -30.84
CA ARG A 264 -17.59 -10.96 -30.89
C ARG A 264 -18.20 -11.66 -29.66
N ALA A 265 -17.99 -11.11 -28.46
CA ALA A 265 -18.59 -11.62 -27.24
C ALA A 265 -20.12 -11.57 -27.29
N ALA A 266 -20.72 -10.49 -27.79
CA ALA A 266 -22.17 -10.35 -27.91
C ALA A 266 -22.78 -11.33 -28.91
N ALA A 267 -22.13 -11.52 -30.07
CA ALA A 267 -22.54 -12.49 -31.07
C ALA A 267 -22.45 -13.94 -30.53
N PHE A 268 -21.36 -14.27 -29.84
CA PHE A 268 -21.17 -15.57 -29.21
C PHE A 268 -22.22 -15.84 -28.13
N ARG A 269 -22.40 -14.91 -27.17
CA ARG A 269 -23.38 -15.03 -26.07
C ARG A 269 -24.75 -15.43 -26.62
N LYS A 270 -25.22 -14.73 -27.65
CA LYS A 270 -26.51 -15.00 -28.30
C LYS A 270 -26.65 -16.45 -28.79
N LEU A 271 -25.62 -16.98 -29.46
CA LEU A 271 -25.66 -18.34 -30.01
C LEU A 271 -25.40 -19.42 -28.94
N ALA A 272 -24.55 -19.11 -27.96
CA ALA A 272 -24.16 -20.02 -26.91
C ALA A 272 -25.27 -20.23 -25.87
N GLU A 273 -26.05 -19.20 -25.54
CA GLU A 273 -27.21 -19.33 -24.66
C GLU A 273 -28.29 -20.25 -25.26
N VAL A 274 -28.55 -20.16 -26.57
CA VAL A 274 -29.49 -21.06 -27.28
C VAL A 274 -29.00 -22.49 -27.20
N LYS A 275 -27.70 -22.72 -27.40
CA LYS A 275 -27.10 -24.05 -27.34
C LYS A 275 -27.09 -24.62 -25.92
N ALA A 276 -26.75 -23.80 -24.91
CA ALA A 276 -26.76 -24.20 -23.51
C ALA A 276 -28.17 -24.60 -23.05
N ALA A 277 -29.19 -23.83 -23.44
CA ALA A 277 -30.59 -24.15 -23.19
C ALA A 277 -31.02 -25.44 -23.89
N ALA A 278 -30.67 -25.61 -25.17
CA ALA A 278 -30.98 -26.85 -25.92
C ALA A 278 -30.31 -28.10 -25.32
N MET A 279 -29.17 -27.93 -24.65
CA MET A 279 -28.46 -29.00 -23.93
C MET A 279 -28.96 -29.21 -22.49
N GLY A 280 -29.96 -28.44 -22.04
CA GLY A 280 -30.58 -28.59 -20.73
C GLY A 280 -29.74 -28.08 -19.55
N PHE A 281 -28.74 -27.22 -19.78
CA PHE A 281 -27.96 -26.64 -18.68
C PHE A 281 -28.84 -25.71 -17.82
N PRO A 282 -28.69 -25.74 -16.49
CA PRO A 282 -29.34 -24.77 -15.61
C PRO A 282 -28.67 -23.40 -15.76
N ARG A 283 -29.46 -22.34 -15.56
CA ARG A 283 -28.93 -20.98 -15.47
C ARG A 283 -28.40 -20.73 -14.07
N GLY A 284 -27.21 -20.14 -13.97
CA GLY A 284 -26.62 -19.74 -12.70
C GLY A 284 -27.26 -18.46 -12.15
N ARG A 285 -26.99 -18.15 -10.87
CA ARG A 285 -27.31 -16.84 -10.30
C ARG A 285 -26.27 -15.82 -10.79
N SER A 286 -26.71 -14.63 -11.19
CA SER A 286 -25.82 -13.51 -11.51
C SER A 286 -25.30 -12.88 -10.22
N ASN A 287 -23.99 -12.63 -10.11
CA ASN A 287 -23.39 -11.85 -9.02
C ASN A 287 -23.39 -10.34 -9.31
N GLY A 288 -24.19 -9.86 -10.27
CA GLY A 288 -24.22 -8.46 -10.66
C GLY A 288 -24.66 -7.52 -9.52
N PRO A 289 -24.13 -6.28 -9.47
CA PRO A 289 -24.41 -5.29 -8.41
C PRO A 289 -25.87 -4.79 -8.36
N ARG A 290 -26.76 -5.37 -9.16
CA ARG A 290 -28.18 -4.98 -9.22
C ARG A 290 -29.16 -5.92 -8.54
N GLY A 291 -28.75 -7.06 -7.98
CA GLY A 291 -29.72 -7.95 -7.31
C GLY A 291 -30.95 -8.32 -8.16
N GLU A 292 -30.90 -8.08 -9.48
CA GLU A 292 -31.91 -8.51 -10.42
C GLU A 292 -31.60 -9.98 -10.64
N ASP A 293 -32.34 -10.83 -9.93
CA ASP A 293 -32.41 -12.29 -10.11
C ASP A 293 -32.82 -12.62 -11.55
N ARG A 294 -31.91 -12.39 -12.51
CA ARG A 294 -32.00 -12.90 -13.86
C ARG A 294 -31.00 -14.03 -13.97
N PRO A 295 -31.47 -15.28 -13.90
CA PRO A 295 -30.61 -16.42 -14.16
C PRO A 295 -29.93 -16.25 -15.52
N THR A 296 -28.61 -16.38 -15.57
CA THR A 296 -27.79 -16.26 -16.80
C THR A 296 -26.87 -17.45 -16.95
N TYR A 297 -26.46 -17.74 -18.19
CA TYR A 297 -25.43 -18.75 -18.48
C TYR A 297 -24.01 -18.19 -18.32
N PHE A 298 -23.84 -16.87 -18.54
CA PHE A 298 -22.56 -16.16 -18.57
C PHE A 298 -22.59 -14.96 -17.59
N PRO A 299 -22.49 -15.19 -16.27
CA PRO A 299 -22.51 -14.11 -15.26
C PRO A 299 -21.38 -13.08 -15.42
N GLU A 300 -20.22 -13.50 -15.90
CA GLU A 300 -19.03 -12.68 -16.16
C GLU A 300 -19.27 -11.57 -17.20
N LEU A 301 -20.22 -11.77 -18.12
CA LEU A 301 -20.58 -10.81 -19.17
C LEU A 301 -21.57 -9.73 -18.69
N GLY A 302 -21.71 -9.51 -17.38
CA GLY A 302 -22.76 -8.67 -16.79
C GLY A 302 -22.78 -7.21 -17.25
N GLN A 303 -21.64 -6.63 -17.69
CA GLN A 303 -21.58 -5.26 -18.25
C GLN A 303 -21.40 -5.23 -19.78
N LEU A 304 -21.42 -6.36 -20.47
CA LEU A 304 -21.13 -6.45 -21.90
C LEU A 304 -21.97 -5.49 -22.75
N ASP A 305 -23.29 -5.41 -22.49
CA ASP A 305 -24.19 -4.55 -23.27
C ASP A 305 -23.87 -3.05 -23.07
N ALA A 306 -23.55 -2.65 -21.84
CA ALA A 306 -23.18 -1.26 -21.54
C ALA A 306 -21.82 -0.89 -22.15
N LEU A 307 -20.85 -1.81 -22.07
CA LEU A 307 -19.51 -1.63 -22.65
C LEU A 307 -19.55 -1.58 -24.19
N LEU A 308 -20.35 -2.44 -24.81
CA LEU A 308 -20.55 -2.42 -26.27
C LEU A 308 -21.16 -1.09 -26.71
N ALA A 309 -22.25 -0.66 -26.06
CA ALA A 309 -22.89 0.62 -26.37
C ALA A 309 -21.95 1.82 -26.16
N ASP A 310 -21.15 1.83 -25.09
CA ASP A 310 -20.18 2.90 -24.84
C ASP A 310 -19.06 2.90 -25.89
N GLN A 311 -18.58 1.74 -26.34
CA GLN A 311 -17.57 1.65 -27.40
C GLN A 311 -18.12 2.06 -28.78
N GLU A 312 -19.37 1.73 -29.10
CA GLU A 312 -20.02 2.20 -30.33
C GLU A 312 -20.19 3.72 -30.33
N ARG A 313 -20.55 4.30 -29.18
CA ARG A 313 -20.58 5.76 -28.98
C ARG A 313 -19.20 6.38 -29.20
N ARG A 314 -18.13 5.84 -28.59
CA ARG A 314 -16.75 6.33 -28.78
C ARG A 314 -16.29 6.22 -30.23
N ALA A 315 -16.69 5.16 -30.93
CA ALA A 315 -16.40 4.99 -32.35
C ALA A 315 -17.09 6.09 -33.20
N ALA A 316 -18.30 6.51 -32.85
CA ALA A 316 -19.02 7.57 -33.54
C ALA A 316 -18.58 9.00 -33.14
N GLU A 317 -17.93 9.17 -32.00
CA GLU A 317 -17.58 10.49 -31.44
C GLU A 317 -16.43 11.16 -32.23
N PRO A 318 -16.53 12.47 -32.57
CA PRO A 318 -15.44 13.21 -33.21
C PRO A 318 -14.21 13.35 -32.29
N PRO A 319 -13.03 13.71 -32.82
CA PRO A 319 -11.84 13.99 -32.00
C PRO A 319 -12.13 15.08 -30.96
N ARG A 320 -11.69 14.86 -29.73
CA ARG A 320 -11.87 15.82 -28.65
C ARG A 320 -10.75 16.86 -28.68
N GLY A 321 -11.11 18.13 -28.50
CA GLY A 321 -10.14 19.20 -28.26
C GLY A 321 -9.55 19.12 -26.84
N PRO A 322 -8.48 19.88 -26.57
CA PRO A 322 -7.93 20.00 -25.22
C PRO A 322 -8.96 20.62 -24.28
N ILE A 323 -8.90 20.24 -23.00
CA ILE A 323 -9.70 20.88 -21.95
C ILE A 323 -9.27 22.35 -21.85
N PRO A 324 -10.21 23.32 -21.87
CA PRO A 324 -9.87 24.73 -21.72
C PRO A 324 -9.04 25.02 -20.45
N GLY A 325 -8.06 25.93 -20.58
CA GLY A 325 -7.18 26.33 -19.49
C GLY A 325 -7.89 27.06 -18.36
N ARG A 326 -7.21 27.28 -17.22
CA ARG A 326 -7.82 27.87 -16.01
C ARG A 326 -8.41 29.26 -16.21
N ASP A 327 -7.81 30.04 -17.10
CA ASP A 327 -8.21 31.41 -17.42
C ASP A 327 -9.25 31.50 -18.56
N ALA A 328 -9.67 30.35 -19.11
CA ALA A 328 -10.72 30.30 -20.12
C ALA A 328 -12.11 30.54 -19.52
N ASP A 329 -13.11 30.70 -20.39
CA ASP A 329 -14.51 30.80 -19.98
C ASP A 329 -14.91 29.64 -19.04
N PRO A 330 -15.42 29.93 -17.82
CA PRO A 330 -15.74 28.90 -16.83
C PRO A 330 -16.75 27.86 -17.34
N ALA A 331 -17.74 28.27 -18.15
CA ALA A 331 -18.74 27.36 -18.68
C ALA A 331 -18.13 26.41 -19.71
N ALA A 332 -17.32 26.92 -20.65
CA ALA A 332 -16.58 26.11 -21.61
C ALA A 332 -15.63 25.11 -20.92
N ARG A 333 -14.96 25.55 -19.85
CA ARG A 333 -14.07 24.69 -19.08
C ARG A 333 -14.81 23.58 -18.33
N VAL A 334 -15.91 23.90 -17.64
CA VAL A 334 -16.76 22.90 -16.96
C VAL A 334 -17.29 21.88 -17.97
N ALA A 335 -17.77 22.34 -19.13
CA ALA A 335 -18.23 21.45 -20.20
C ALA A 335 -17.11 20.52 -20.69
N GLY A 336 -15.89 21.05 -20.88
CA GLY A 336 -14.71 20.25 -21.23
C GLY A 336 -14.31 19.22 -20.16
N LEU A 337 -14.40 19.58 -18.88
CA LEU A 337 -14.13 18.68 -17.75
C LEU A 337 -15.18 17.55 -17.67
N ILE A 338 -16.47 17.88 -17.77
CA ILE A 338 -17.56 16.90 -17.76
C ILE A 338 -17.46 15.96 -18.97
N LEU A 339 -17.17 16.50 -20.16
CA LEU A 339 -16.98 15.70 -21.36
C LEU A 339 -15.88 14.64 -21.18
N ASN A 340 -14.84 14.92 -20.40
CA ASN A 340 -13.71 14.02 -20.20
C ASN A 340 -13.82 13.09 -18.97
N LEU A 341 -14.94 13.09 -18.23
CA LEU A 341 -15.15 12.17 -17.11
C LEU A 341 -15.05 10.68 -17.53
N ASP A 342 -15.45 10.36 -18.76
CA ASP A 342 -15.38 9.01 -19.32
C ASP A 342 -13.94 8.58 -19.73
N GLN A 343 -12.95 9.47 -19.57
CA GLN A 343 -11.52 9.18 -19.74
C GLN A 343 -10.80 8.94 -18.42
N ILE A 344 -11.48 9.04 -17.28
CA ILE A 344 -10.88 8.77 -15.97
C ILE A 344 -10.40 7.31 -15.91
N ALA A 345 -9.11 7.12 -15.65
CA ALA A 345 -8.43 5.82 -15.59
C ALA A 345 -7.75 5.62 -14.22
N GLU A 346 -8.54 5.66 -13.15
CA GLU A 346 -8.03 5.41 -11.79
C GLU A 346 -7.80 3.92 -11.57
N HIS A 347 -6.71 3.60 -10.86
CA HIS A 347 -6.35 2.22 -10.54
C HIS A 347 -6.87 1.81 -9.15
N GLN A 348 -7.22 0.53 -9.01
CA GLN A 348 -7.58 -0.03 -7.71
C GLN A 348 -6.32 -0.24 -6.84
N MET A 349 -6.34 0.33 -5.64
CA MET A 349 -5.18 0.37 -4.73
C MET A 349 -4.97 -0.92 -3.92
N SER A 350 -6.03 -1.69 -3.64
CA SER A 350 -5.95 -2.92 -2.84
C SER A 350 -7.01 -3.93 -3.28
N VAL A 351 -6.76 -5.23 -3.02
CA VAL A 351 -7.78 -6.28 -3.11
C VAL A 351 -7.96 -6.89 -1.72
N PRO A 352 -9.17 -6.85 -1.11
CA PRO A 352 -10.39 -6.24 -1.64
C PRO A 352 -10.34 -4.70 -1.71
N GLY A 353 -11.05 -4.12 -2.66
CA GLY A 353 -11.15 -2.68 -2.94
C GLY A 353 -11.88 -2.41 -4.26
N SER A 354 -12.03 -1.15 -4.67
CA SER A 354 -12.50 -0.76 -6.02
C SER A 354 -11.66 0.39 -6.55
N ALA A 355 -11.62 0.56 -7.87
CA ALA A 355 -11.16 1.83 -8.44
C ALA A 355 -12.06 2.97 -7.94
N SER A 356 -11.48 4.15 -7.73
CA SER A 356 -12.19 5.31 -7.16
C SER A 356 -12.11 6.51 -8.09
N PRO A 357 -12.95 6.59 -9.15
CA PRO A 357 -12.94 7.72 -10.10
C PRO A 357 -13.06 9.11 -9.45
N GLY A 358 -13.72 9.19 -8.28
CA GLY A 358 -13.83 10.39 -7.46
C GLY A 358 -12.49 10.99 -7.00
N ASN A 359 -11.41 10.22 -6.97
CA ASN A 359 -10.08 10.70 -6.57
C ASN A 359 -9.31 11.38 -7.71
N SER A 360 -9.84 11.36 -8.94
CA SER A 360 -9.15 11.86 -10.12
C SER A 360 -8.86 13.36 -10.09
N ALA A 361 -7.80 13.76 -10.79
CA ALA A 361 -7.47 15.18 -10.97
C ALA A 361 -8.60 15.97 -11.65
N LEU A 362 -9.35 15.33 -12.56
CA LEU A 362 -10.52 15.92 -13.22
C LEU A 362 -11.63 16.29 -12.22
N VAL A 363 -11.91 15.41 -11.26
CA VAL A 363 -12.89 15.68 -10.20
C VAL A 363 -12.41 16.82 -9.29
N ARG A 364 -11.12 16.86 -8.95
CA ARG A 364 -10.54 17.98 -8.19
C ARG A 364 -10.66 19.31 -8.94
N ASP A 365 -10.39 19.33 -10.24
CA ASP A 365 -10.55 20.52 -11.06
C ASP A 365 -12.03 20.95 -11.18
N LEU A 366 -12.97 20.01 -11.28
CA LEU A 366 -14.41 20.30 -11.23
C LEU A 366 -14.84 20.94 -9.90
N ILE A 367 -14.35 20.42 -8.78
CA ILE A 367 -14.62 21.01 -7.46
C ILE A 367 -14.03 22.42 -7.36
N ALA A 368 -12.84 22.64 -7.93
CA ALA A 368 -12.18 23.95 -7.94
C ALA A 368 -12.94 25.00 -8.75
N MET A 369 -13.77 24.60 -9.72
CA MET A 369 -14.62 25.53 -10.46
C MET A 369 -15.72 26.17 -9.60
N GLY A 370 -16.13 25.54 -8.49
CA GLY A 370 -17.14 26.08 -7.59
C GLY A 370 -18.56 26.11 -8.18
N ASP A 371 -19.33 27.15 -7.87
CA ASP A 371 -20.74 27.33 -8.27
C ASP A 371 -21.01 27.07 -9.77
N PRO A 372 -20.21 27.57 -10.73
CA PRO A 372 -20.39 27.27 -12.16
C PRO A 372 -20.47 25.79 -12.54
N ALA A 373 -19.90 24.89 -11.73
CA ALA A 373 -19.94 23.45 -12.02
C ALA A 373 -21.21 22.75 -11.57
N VAL A 374 -22.00 23.35 -10.66
CA VAL A 374 -23.12 22.65 -9.98
C VAL A 374 -24.21 22.25 -10.96
N GLU A 375 -24.86 23.19 -11.65
CA GLU A 375 -25.96 22.86 -12.58
C GLU A 375 -25.54 21.91 -13.73
N PRO A 376 -24.37 22.11 -14.38
CA PRO A 376 -23.86 21.13 -15.35
C PRO A 376 -23.67 19.72 -14.78
N LEU A 377 -23.16 19.60 -13.55
CA LEU A 377 -23.01 18.30 -12.88
C LEU A 377 -24.34 17.68 -12.47
N LEU A 378 -25.35 18.48 -12.08
CA LEU A 378 -26.71 17.99 -11.82
C LEU A 378 -27.39 17.47 -13.08
N HIS A 379 -27.13 18.11 -14.22
CA HIS A 379 -27.60 17.62 -15.51
C HIS A 379 -26.92 16.30 -15.89
N ALA A 380 -25.59 16.22 -15.72
CA ALA A 380 -24.82 15.00 -15.94
C ALA A 380 -25.26 13.86 -14.99
N LEU A 381 -25.52 14.15 -13.72
CA LEU A 381 -26.03 13.18 -12.74
C LEU A 381 -27.30 12.46 -13.22
N VAL A 382 -28.18 13.16 -13.95
CA VAL A 382 -29.43 12.59 -14.45
C VAL A 382 -29.25 11.86 -15.78
N ARG A 383 -28.34 12.31 -16.65
CA ARG A 383 -28.30 11.91 -18.08
C ARG A 383 -27.03 11.17 -18.51
N ASP A 384 -25.97 11.22 -17.72
CA ASP A 384 -24.69 10.60 -18.07
C ASP A 384 -24.69 9.13 -17.68
N ASP A 385 -24.74 8.26 -18.69
CA ASP A 385 -24.64 6.80 -18.56
C ASP A 385 -23.32 6.26 -19.09
N ARG A 386 -22.33 7.13 -19.33
CA ARG A 386 -21.04 6.72 -19.89
C ARG A 386 -20.23 5.95 -18.85
N LEU A 387 -19.28 5.17 -19.36
CA LEU A 387 -18.32 4.42 -18.55
C LEU A 387 -16.98 5.16 -18.50
N THR A 388 -16.33 5.15 -17.34
CA THR A 388 -14.93 5.59 -17.20
C THR A 388 -13.99 4.51 -17.74
N ARG A 389 -12.67 4.78 -17.80
CA ARG A 389 -11.66 3.74 -18.09
C ARG A 389 -11.13 3.05 -16.83
N SER A 390 -11.75 3.29 -15.67
CA SER A 390 -11.33 2.76 -14.38
C SER A 390 -11.92 1.36 -14.14
N ILE A 391 -11.05 0.38 -13.86
CA ILE A 391 -11.43 -1.03 -13.73
C ILE A 391 -11.27 -1.46 -12.26
N SER A 392 -12.33 -2.06 -11.71
CA SER A 392 -12.36 -2.69 -10.39
C SER A 392 -12.36 -4.22 -10.50
N TYR A 393 -11.67 -4.88 -9.57
CA TYR A 393 -11.45 -6.32 -9.48
C TYR A 393 -12.01 -6.89 -8.16
N GLY A 394 -12.76 -7.99 -8.25
CA GLY A 394 -13.30 -8.73 -7.10
C GLY A 394 -12.26 -9.54 -6.30
N ARG A 395 -12.70 -10.22 -5.23
CA ARG A 395 -11.81 -11.03 -4.34
C ARG A 395 -11.10 -12.17 -5.08
N GLY A 396 -11.68 -12.69 -6.16
CA GLY A 396 -11.08 -13.73 -7.01
C GLY A 396 -9.99 -13.22 -7.96
N MET A 397 -9.75 -11.90 -8.03
CA MET A 397 -8.81 -11.20 -8.91
C MET A 397 -8.98 -11.38 -10.44
N TRP A 398 -9.63 -12.46 -10.88
CA TRP A 398 -9.68 -12.90 -12.29
C TRP A 398 -11.10 -12.86 -12.87
N GLU A 399 -12.12 -13.24 -12.10
CA GLU A 399 -13.47 -13.55 -12.62
C GLU A 399 -14.45 -12.36 -12.60
N ASP A 400 -14.22 -11.36 -11.73
CA ASP A 400 -15.12 -10.20 -11.59
C ASP A 400 -14.39 -8.89 -11.95
N ARG A 401 -14.59 -8.41 -13.19
CA ARG A 401 -14.13 -7.09 -13.65
C ARG A 401 -15.32 -6.15 -13.85
N ARG A 402 -15.31 -5.02 -13.14
CA ARG A 402 -16.32 -3.97 -13.26
C ARG A 402 -15.68 -2.68 -13.71
N VAL A 403 -16.13 -2.14 -14.83
CA VAL A 403 -15.79 -0.78 -15.26
C VAL A 403 -16.69 0.21 -14.54
N SER A 404 -16.09 1.21 -13.89
CA SER A 404 -16.82 2.21 -13.11
C SER A 404 -17.59 3.19 -14.02
N PRO A 405 -18.86 3.51 -13.73
CA PRO A 405 -19.61 4.54 -14.44
C PRO A 405 -19.09 5.95 -14.11
N THR A 406 -19.29 6.92 -15.00
CA THR A 406 -18.94 8.35 -14.77
C THR A 406 -19.62 8.92 -13.53
N LEU A 407 -20.75 8.35 -13.13
CA LEU A 407 -21.47 8.68 -11.91
C LEU A 407 -20.62 8.57 -10.63
N GLU A 408 -19.69 7.61 -10.58
CA GLU A 408 -18.74 7.46 -9.47
C GLU A 408 -17.68 8.58 -9.42
N ALA A 409 -17.63 9.45 -10.42
CA ALA A 409 -16.90 10.72 -10.40
C ALA A 409 -17.82 11.93 -10.14
N ILE A 410 -19.03 11.92 -10.72
CA ILE A 410 -20.00 13.03 -10.60
C ILE A 410 -20.48 13.21 -9.17
N ILE A 411 -20.86 12.13 -8.47
CA ILE A 411 -21.38 12.22 -7.10
C ILE A 411 -20.31 12.77 -6.14
N PRO A 412 -19.07 12.25 -6.11
CA PRO A 412 -18.00 12.86 -5.31
C PRO A 412 -17.69 14.32 -5.66
N ALA A 413 -17.78 14.71 -6.94
CA ALA A 413 -17.62 16.12 -7.33
C ALA A 413 -18.71 17.00 -6.70
N LEU A 414 -19.97 16.57 -6.75
CA LEU A 414 -21.10 17.27 -6.12
C LEU A 414 -20.94 17.34 -4.60
N ASP A 415 -20.55 16.24 -3.94
CA ASP A 415 -20.26 16.24 -2.50
C ASP A 415 -19.16 17.23 -2.12
N GLY A 416 -18.08 17.26 -2.89
CA GLY A 416 -16.96 18.19 -2.70
C GLY A 416 -17.38 19.66 -2.85
N LEU A 417 -18.30 19.95 -3.79
CA LEU A 417 -18.86 21.29 -3.98
C LEU A 417 -19.79 21.69 -2.82
N MET A 418 -20.56 20.76 -2.26
CA MET A 418 -21.45 21.04 -1.13
C MET A 418 -20.68 21.30 0.17
N LYS A 419 -19.50 20.70 0.35
CA LYS A 419 -18.60 20.79 1.53
C LYS A 419 -19.19 20.25 2.84
N THR A 420 -20.48 19.98 2.88
CA THR A 420 -21.22 19.41 4.01
C THR A 420 -22.22 18.37 3.50
N ARG A 421 -22.60 17.40 4.33
CA ARG A 421 -23.57 16.37 3.96
C ARG A 421 -24.94 16.96 3.64
N VAL A 422 -25.45 16.60 2.46
CA VAL A 422 -26.80 16.94 2.01
C VAL A 422 -27.82 16.03 2.73
N PRO A 423 -28.86 16.60 3.37
CA PRO A 423 -29.84 15.83 4.12
C PRO A 423 -30.74 15.00 3.18
N GLY A 424 -31.22 13.85 3.65
CA GLY A 424 -32.17 13.02 2.91
C GLY A 424 -31.57 12.12 1.81
N ILE A 425 -30.26 12.16 1.59
CA ILE A 425 -29.56 11.24 0.68
C ILE A 425 -29.26 9.93 1.42
N THR A 426 -29.82 8.81 0.95
CA THR A 426 -29.55 7.47 1.51
C THR A 426 -28.33 6.81 0.87
N TYR A 427 -27.80 5.76 1.52
CA TYR A 427 -26.70 4.95 0.97
C TYR A 427 -27.04 4.39 -0.42
N GLU A 428 -28.22 3.80 -0.59
CA GLU A 428 -28.64 3.24 -1.88
C GLU A 428 -28.77 4.32 -2.96
N MET A 429 -29.34 5.48 -2.62
CA MET A 429 -29.38 6.61 -3.56
C MET A 429 -27.97 7.05 -3.95
N ARG A 430 -27.00 7.02 -3.04
CA ARG A 430 -25.64 7.50 -3.30
C ARG A 430 -24.80 6.53 -4.10
N TYR A 431 -24.86 5.24 -3.81
CA TYR A 431 -23.92 4.25 -4.37
C TYR A 431 -24.53 3.41 -5.49
N ASN A 432 -25.86 3.26 -5.53
CA ASN A 432 -26.57 2.46 -6.54
C ASN A 432 -27.79 3.20 -7.15
N PRO A 433 -27.70 4.46 -7.59
CA PRO A 433 -28.89 5.18 -8.03
C PRO A 433 -29.44 4.68 -9.36
N ASP A 434 -30.69 4.20 -9.33
CA ASP A 434 -31.53 4.05 -10.51
C ASP A 434 -31.98 5.42 -11.07
N GLY A 435 -32.72 5.42 -12.18
CA GLY A 435 -33.18 6.67 -12.80
C GLY A 435 -34.03 7.57 -11.88
N ARG A 436 -34.79 6.98 -10.95
CA ARG A 436 -35.60 7.74 -9.99
C ARG A 436 -34.72 8.33 -8.89
N ALA A 437 -33.77 7.55 -8.36
CA ALA A 437 -32.81 7.98 -7.37
C ALA A 437 -31.89 9.09 -7.91
N ARG A 438 -31.47 9.03 -9.18
CA ARG A 438 -30.69 10.11 -9.82
C ARG A 438 -31.46 11.44 -9.85
N LEU A 439 -32.75 11.41 -10.21
CA LEU A 439 -33.61 12.59 -10.18
C LEU A 439 -33.78 13.15 -8.76
N ALA A 440 -34.00 12.27 -7.78
CA ALA A 440 -34.12 12.66 -6.38
C ALA A 440 -32.82 13.25 -5.82
N LEU A 441 -31.67 12.66 -6.14
CA LEU A 441 -30.35 13.21 -5.80
C LEU A 441 -30.16 14.61 -6.41
N ALA A 442 -30.44 14.77 -7.71
CA ALA A 442 -30.27 16.06 -8.38
C ALA A 442 -31.15 17.15 -7.75
N ALA A 443 -32.38 16.81 -7.38
CA ALA A 443 -33.28 17.73 -6.67
C ALA A 443 -32.75 18.07 -5.26
N ALA A 444 -32.26 17.08 -4.50
CA ALA A 444 -31.69 17.28 -3.17
C ALA A 444 -30.44 18.17 -3.20
N TYR A 445 -29.50 17.91 -4.11
CA TYR A 445 -28.31 18.73 -4.30
C TYR A 445 -28.67 20.16 -4.74
N ARG A 446 -29.60 20.34 -5.68
CA ARG A 446 -30.05 21.67 -6.12
C ARG A 446 -30.66 22.46 -4.97
N ALA A 447 -31.61 21.86 -4.25
CA ALA A 447 -32.27 22.51 -3.12
C ALA A 447 -31.26 22.90 -2.03
N PHE A 448 -30.30 22.01 -1.74
CA PHE A 448 -29.25 22.29 -0.77
C PHE A 448 -28.32 23.42 -1.24
N TRP A 449 -27.89 23.40 -2.49
CA TRP A 449 -27.02 24.42 -3.07
C TRP A 449 -27.68 25.80 -3.07
N GLU A 450 -28.91 25.92 -3.57
CA GLU A 450 -29.63 27.19 -3.60
C GLU A 450 -29.81 27.80 -2.20
N ALA A 451 -30.09 26.95 -1.20
CA ALA A 451 -30.23 27.40 0.18
C ALA A 451 -28.90 27.83 0.85
N ASN A 452 -27.74 27.37 0.34
CA ASN A 452 -26.46 27.48 1.04
C ASN A 452 -25.33 28.19 0.27
N ARG A 453 -25.46 28.43 -1.04
CA ARG A 453 -24.40 29.00 -1.88
C ARG A 453 -23.93 30.38 -1.44
N ALA A 454 -24.83 31.19 -0.89
CA ALA A 454 -24.52 32.52 -0.33
C ALA A 454 -24.07 32.47 1.14
N VAL A 455 -24.04 31.30 1.78
CA VAL A 455 -23.72 31.14 3.20
C VAL A 455 -22.27 30.67 3.36
N PRO A 456 -21.40 31.44 4.05
CA PRO A 456 -20.04 31.01 4.34
C PRO A 456 -20.00 29.67 5.08
N LEU A 457 -18.99 28.83 4.81
CA LEU A 457 -18.92 27.47 5.36
C LEU A 457 -18.95 27.42 6.90
N VAL A 458 -18.24 28.34 7.57
CA VAL A 458 -18.25 28.46 9.04
C VAL A 458 -19.66 28.74 9.56
N GLU A 459 -20.40 29.63 8.89
CA GLU A 459 -21.77 29.96 9.25
C GLU A 459 -22.74 28.80 8.96
N ARG A 460 -22.51 28.00 7.90
CA ARG A 460 -23.27 26.77 7.66
C ARG A 460 -23.12 25.76 8.80
N TYR A 461 -21.88 25.49 9.23
CA TYR A 461 -21.65 24.58 10.35
C TYR A 461 -22.27 25.12 11.65
N TYR A 462 -22.16 26.43 11.91
CA TYR A 462 -22.83 27.05 13.05
C TYR A 462 -24.36 26.85 12.99
N ARG A 463 -24.99 27.12 11.84
CA ARG A 463 -26.44 26.95 11.66
C ARG A 463 -26.86 25.49 11.83
N LEU A 464 -26.09 24.54 11.29
CA LEU A 464 -26.35 23.10 11.49
C LEU A 464 -26.26 22.70 12.96
N LEU A 465 -25.29 23.24 13.71
CA LEU A 465 -25.16 22.97 15.13
C LEU A 465 -26.29 23.64 15.95
N ALA A 466 -26.78 24.79 15.50
CA ALA A 466 -27.89 25.52 16.11
C ALA A 466 -29.28 24.95 15.75
N ASP A 467 -29.40 24.18 14.68
CA ASP A 467 -30.66 23.56 14.24
C ASP A 467 -31.02 22.36 15.12
N ASP A 468 -32.15 22.46 15.84
CA ASP A 468 -32.67 21.41 16.72
C ASP A 468 -33.11 20.15 15.97
N ALA A 469 -33.36 20.24 14.66
CA ALA A 469 -33.74 19.11 13.80
C ALA A 469 -32.54 18.37 13.18
N ALA A 470 -31.33 18.93 13.21
CA ALA A 470 -30.15 18.41 12.50
C ALA A 470 -29.29 17.42 13.31
N ALA A 471 -29.92 16.59 14.15
CA ALA A 471 -29.22 15.74 15.12
C ALA A 471 -28.19 14.77 14.52
N ASP A 472 -28.46 14.26 13.32
CA ASP A 472 -27.59 13.36 12.55
C ASP A 472 -26.35 14.06 11.97
N ARG A 473 -26.31 15.41 11.99
CA ARG A 473 -25.24 16.25 11.41
C ARG A 473 -24.51 17.13 12.41
N TRP A 474 -24.91 17.15 13.68
CA TRP A 474 -24.22 17.95 14.70
C TRP A 474 -22.74 17.57 14.86
N GLN A 475 -22.40 16.28 14.81
CA GLN A 475 -21.01 15.83 14.91
C GLN A 475 -20.17 16.29 13.70
N GLU A 476 -20.71 16.22 12.50
CA GLU A 476 -20.06 16.76 11.29
C GLU A 476 -19.81 18.26 11.45
N ALA A 477 -20.85 19.01 11.86
CA ALA A 477 -20.76 20.45 12.04
C ALA A 477 -19.72 20.85 13.08
N ALA A 478 -19.73 20.19 14.24
CA ALA A 478 -18.74 20.40 15.28
C ALA A 478 -17.32 20.07 14.77
N SER A 479 -17.15 18.92 14.11
CA SER A 479 -15.85 18.50 13.59
C SER A 479 -15.30 19.47 12.54
N GLY A 480 -16.17 19.99 11.68
CA GLY A 480 -15.83 21.01 10.67
C GLY A 480 -15.36 22.32 11.29
N LEU A 481 -16.00 22.79 12.37
CA LEU A 481 -15.57 24.01 13.08
C LEU A 481 -14.21 23.85 13.76
N VAL A 482 -13.88 22.64 14.24
CA VAL A 482 -12.61 22.37 14.92
C VAL A 482 -11.53 21.84 13.96
N ALA A 483 -11.86 21.63 12.69
CA ALA A 483 -10.87 21.26 11.67
C ALA A 483 -9.83 22.39 11.50
N PRO A 484 -8.57 22.08 11.16
CA PRO A 484 -7.58 23.12 10.87
C PRO A 484 -8.07 24.03 9.74
N ALA A 485 -7.95 25.34 9.91
CA ALA A 485 -8.25 26.26 8.82
C ALA A 485 -7.33 25.96 7.61
N PRO A 486 -7.88 25.93 6.38
CA PRO A 486 -7.07 25.77 5.18
C PRO A 486 -6.16 27.00 5.01
N ASP A 487 -5.00 26.79 4.39
CA ASP A 487 -4.13 27.88 3.96
C ASP A 487 -4.68 28.64 2.75
N ALA A 488 -3.92 29.62 2.25
CA ALA A 488 -4.29 30.42 1.08
C ALA A 488 -4.50 29.57 -0.19
N SER A 489 -4.00 28.33 -0.24
CA SER A 489 -4.20 27.38 -1.34
C SER A 489 -5.37 26.42 -1.11
N GLY A 490 -6.11 26.57 0.00
CA GLY A 490 -7.35 25.83 0.26
C GLY A 490 -7.15 24.41 0.80
N ARG A 491 -5.93 24.01 1.20
CA ARG A 491 -5.65 22.65 1.70
C ARG A 491 -5.59 22.61 3.23
N PRO A 492 -6.06 21.53 3.88
CA PRO A 492 -5.86 21.34 5.32
C PRO A 492 -4.36 21.18 5.60
N ARG A 493 -3.79 22.05 6.45
CA ARG A 493 -2.38 21.98 6.85
C ARG A 493 -2.11 20.73 7.68
N TYR A 494 -1.36 19.78 7.14
CA TYR A 494 -0.59 18.86 7.98
C TYR A 494 0.58 19.67 8.55
N SER A 495 0.55 19.98 9.85
CA SER A 495 1.67 20.68 10.48
C SER A 495 2.75 19.66 10.83
N PRO A 496 3.98 19.75 10.29
CA PRO A 496 5.10 18.95 10.77
C PRO A 496 5.36 19.23 12.26
N PRO A 497 6.00 18.30 12.97
CA PRO A 497 6.38 18.49 14.37
C PRO A 497 7.20 19.78 14.55
N GLY A 498 6.86 20.62 15.53
CA GLY A 498 7.62 21.84 15.88
C GLY A 498 7.09 23.16 15.30
N ARG A 499 6.01 23.16 14.49
CA ARG A 499 5.29 24.38 14.11
C ARG A 499 4.02 24.58 14.95
N THR A 500 3.66 25.85 15.18
CA THR A 500 2.42 26.23 15.87
C THR A 500 1.20 25.65 15.13
N PRO A 501 0.27 24.95 15.82
CA PRO A 501 -0.92 24.41 15.21
C PRO A 501 -1.73 25.51 14.51
N SER A 502 -2.27 25.22 13.33
CA SER A 502 -3.22 26.12 12.66
C SER A 502 -4.43 26.37 13.56
N PRO A 503 -4.97 27.60 13.61
CA PRO A 503 -6.21 27.84 14.30
C PRO A 503 -7.36 27.02 13.69
N PRO A 504 -8.37 26.64 14.49
CA PRO A 504 -9.60 26.03 13.99
C PRO A 504 -10.29 26.86 12.90
N LEU A 505 -10.97 26.22 11.96
CA LEU A 505 -11.76 26.89 10.92
C LEU A 505 -12.84 27.82 11.53
N GLY A 506 -13.43 27.40 12.65
CA GLY A 506 -14.42 28.16 13.39
C GLY A 506 -13.86 29.32 14.23
N GLU A 507 -12.55 29.58 14.24
CA GLU A 507 -11.93 30.56 15.16
C GLU A 507 -12.59 31.96 15.06
N SER A 508 -13.01 32.37 13.87
CA SER A 508 -13.69 33.66 13.64
C SER A 508 -15.02 33.81 14.38
N ILE A 509 -15.65 32.72 14.81
CA ILE A 509 -16.91 32.72 15.56
C ILE A 509 -16.73 32.38 17.05
N ARG A 510 -15.49 32.28 17.56
CA ARG A 510 -15.22 31.96 18.97
C ARG A 510 -15.84 32.97 19.94
N GLY A 511 -15.95 34.23 19.55
CA GLY A 511 -16.55 35.30 20.35
C GLY A 511 -18.09 35.32 20.38
N ARG A 512 -18.78 34.49 19.58
CA ARG A 512 -20.25 34.46 19.51
C ARG A 512 -20.83 33.92 20.82
N ARG A 513 -21.85 34.55 21.39
CA ARG A 513 -22.40 34.20 22.71
C ARG A 513 -23.87 33.75 22.73
N ASP A 514 -24.64 34.01 21.66
CA ASP A 514 -26.10 33.78 21.64
C ASP A 514 -26.58 32.83 20.51
N PRO A 515 -26.59 31.50 20.74
CA PRO A 515 -25.74 30.76 21.67
C PRO A 515 -24.30 30.67 21.13
N GLY A 516 -23.32 30.57 22.03
CA GLY A 516 -21.93 30.30 21.64
C GLY A 516 -21.72 28.86 21.15
N VAL A 517 -20.64 28.62 20.39
CA VAL A 517 -20.27 27.28 19.89
C VAL A 517 -20.09 26.27 21.02
N THR A 518 -19.41 26.68 22.10
CA THR A 518 -19.24 25.87 23.32
C THR A 518 -20.60 25.47 23.90
N ALA A 519 -21.52 26.43 24.07
CA ALA A 519 -22.85 26.17 24.62
C ALA A 519 -23.67 25.22 23.73
N LEU A 520 -23.59 25.38 22.41
CA LEU A 520 -24.22 24.49 21.46
C LEU A 520 -23.65 23.08 21.53
N MET A 521 -22.33 22.90 21.46
CA MET A 521 -21.70 21.58 21.53
C MET A 521 -22.03 20.84 22.84
N THR A 522 -22.00 21.55 23.97
CA THR A 522 -22.42 21.01 25.27
C THR A 522 -23.87 20.52 25.23
N ARG A 523 -24.81 21.39 24.78
CA ARG A 523 -26.23 21.04 24.67
C ARG A 523 -26.44 19.83 23.74
N ARG A 524 -25.79 19.81 22.58
CA ARG A 524 -25.95 18.73 21.58
C ARG A 524 -25.40 17.40 22.06
N ALA A 525 -24.26 17.40 22.76
CA ALA A 525 -23.71 16.18 23.36
C ALA A 525 -24.71 15.57 24.36
N GLU A 526 -25.32 16.38 25.23
CA GLU A 526 -26.32 15.91 26.18
C GLU A 526 -27.62 15.43 25.51
N GLU A 527 -28.09 16.13 24.47
CA GLU A 527 -29.29 15.75 23.72
C GLU A 527 -29.10 14.42 23.00
N LEU A 528 -27.98 14.22 22.30
CA LEU A 528 -27.66 12.93 21.67
C LEU A 528 -27.57 11.83 22.73
N ALA A 529 -26.90 12.10 23.85
CA ALA A 529 -26.76 11.12 24.91
C ALA A 529 -28.10 10.77 25.59
N ARG A 530 -29.11 11.65 25.56
CA ARG A 530 -30.48 11.36 26.04
C ARG A 530 -31.28 10.54 25.03
N ARG A 531 -31.02 10.71 23.72
CA ARG A 531 -31.67 9.98 22.63
C ARG A 531 -31.07 8.60 22.38
N ALA A 532 -29.83 8.37 22.83
CA ALA A 532 -29.11 7.11 22.67
C ALA A 532 -29.81 5.96 23.41
N ASN A 533 -30.15 4.91 22.67
CA ASN A 533 -30.76 3.68 23.20
C ASN A 533 -29.76 2.51 23.30
N ASP A 534 -28.59 2.64 22.66
CA ASP A 534 -27.53 1.63 22.58
C ASP A 534 -26.14 2.29 22.51
N GLY A 535 -25.09 1.45 22.45
CA GLY A 535 -23.71 1.90 22.31
C GLY A 535 -23.46 2.74 21.06
N GLN A 536 -24.02 2.36 19.90
CA GLN A 536 -23.84 3.10 18.65
C GLN A 536 -24.45 4.51 18.71
N GLY A 537 -25.65 4.67 19.27
CA GLY A 537 -26.27 5.97 19.48
C GLY A 537 -25.47 6.86 20.44
N LEU A 538 -24.82 6.26 21.45
CA LEU A 538 -23.99 7.00 22.40
C LEU A 538 -22.69 7.53 21.78
N LEU A 539 -22.12 6.84 20.79
CA LEU A 539 -20.86 7.24 20.15
C LEU A 539 -20.94 8.64 19.52
N GLY A 540 -22.10 9.05 18.99
CA GLY A 540 -22.28 10.42 18.48
C GLY A 540 -22.12 11.50 19.56
N ALA A 541 -22.63 11.24 20.77
CA ALA A 541 -22.46 12.14 21.91
C ALA A 541 -21.01 12.16 22.42
N CYS A 542 -20.37 10.99 22.49
CA CYS A 542 -18.95 10.85 22.80
C CYS A 542 -18.07 11.64 21.81
N GLY A 543 -18.36 11.54 20.51
CA GLY A 543 -17.67 12.27 19.46
C GLY A 543 -17.80 13.79 19.59
N LEU A 544 -19.00 14.28 19.95
CA LEU A 544 -19.20 15.70 20.26
C LEU A 544 -18.42 16.15 21.49
N ALA A 545 -18.41 15.37 22.57
CA ALA A 545 -17.66 15.70 23.78
C ALA A 545 -16.14 15.77 23.52
N ALA A 546 -15.60 14.83 22.74
CA ALA A 546 -14.20 14.86 22.30
C ALA A 546 -13.89 16.07 21.41
N THR A 547 -14.83 16.45 20.53
CA THR A 547 -14.68 17.64 19.68
C THR A 547 -14.72 18.93 20.49
N LEU A 548 -15.61 19.01 21.49
CA LEU A 548 -15.67 20.12 22.43
C LEU A 548 -14.34 20.27 23.19
N ALA A 549 -13.70 19.18 23.60
CA ALA A 549 -12.41 19.23 24.28
C ALA A 549 -11.29 19.83 23.43
N ARG A 550 -11.33 19.66 22.11
CA ARG A 550 -10.41 20.31 21.16
C ARG A 550 -10.74 21.79 20.93
N TRP A 551 -12.00 22.19 21.13
CA TRP A 551 -12.48 23.56 20.95
C TRP A 551 -12.28 24.43 22.21
N ASP A 552 -12.66 23.90 23.37
CA ASP A 552 -12.71 24.55 24.68
C ASP A 552 -12.52 23.48 25.78
N ALA A 553 -11.26 23.14 26.05
CA ALA A 553 -10.91 22.05 26.97
C ALA A 553 -11.48 22.23 28.40
N PRO A 554 -11.41 23.43 29.02
CA PRO A 554 -12.01 23.64 30.34
C PRO A 554 -13.53 23.41 30.36
N ALA A 555 -14.27 23.92 29.38
CA ALA A 555 -15.71 23.74 29.31
C ALA A 555 -16.13 22.29 28.98
N ALA A 556 -15.23 21.51 28.36
CA ALA A 556 -15.48 20.11 28.02
C ALA A 556 -15.44 19.18 29.24
N ILE A 557 -14.75 19.53 30.33
CA ILE A 557 -14.50 18.62 31.47
C ILE A 557 -15.82 18.04 32.03
N PRO A 558 -16.86 18.84 32.36
CA PRO A 558 -18.12 18.30 32.89
C PRO A 558 -18.84 17.39 31.88
N VAL A 559 -18.77 17.73 30.59
CA VAL A 559 -19.40 16.96 29.51
C VAL A 559 -18.69 15.61 29.32
N LEU A 560 -17.36 15.62 29.30
CA LEU A 560 -16.54 14.41 29.25
C LEU A 560 -16.82 13.51 30.46
N HIS A 561 -16.87 14.07 31.68
CA HIS A 561 -17.22 13.32 32.87
C HIS A 561 -18.59 12.62 32.73
N ALA A 562 -19.62 13.36 32.31
CA ALA A 562 -20.96 12.80 32.11
C ALA A 562 -20.99 11.72 31.01
N MET A 563 -20.31 11.94 29.88
CA MET A 563 -20.25 10.98 28.77
C MET A 563 -19.45 9.74 29.14
N MET A 564 -18.34 9.88 29.86
CA MET A 564 -17.57 8.74 30.37
C MET A 564 -18.38 7.90 31.35
N HIS A 565 -19.16 8.52 32.25
CA HIS A 565 -20.06 7.78 33.13
C HIS A 565 -21.08 6.94 32.34
N ARG A 566 -21.74 7.53 31.33
CA ARG A 566 -22.68 6.80 30.46
C ARG A 566 -22.01 5.71 29.64
N ALA A 567 -20.83 5.98 29.09
CA ALA A 567 -20.05 5.02 28.32
C ALA A 567 -19.67 3.79 29.15
N ARG A 568 -19.29 3.97 30.43
CA ARG A 568 -19.03 2.84 31.35
C ARG A 568 -20.28 1.99 31.59
N LEU A 569 -21.42 2.63 31.84
CA LEU A 569 -22.69 1.93 32.06
C LEU A 569 -23.12 1.16 30.80
N GLN A 570 -22.96 1.77 29.62
CA GLN A 570 -23.31 1.13 28.35
C GLN A 570 -22.36 -0.03 28.03
N PHE A 571 -21.05 0.16 28.21
CA PHE A 571 -20.04 -0.88 28.05
C PHE A 571 -20.33 -2.11 28.91
N ALA A 572 -20.85 -1.93 30.13
CA ALA A 572 -21.24 -3.02 31.01
C ALA A 572 -22.53 -3.73 30.57
N ARG A 573 -23.42 -3.05 29.84
CA ARG A 573 -24.69 -3.60 29.34
C ARG A 573 -24.56 -4.32 28.00
N ASP A 574 -23.67 -3.84 27.13
CA ASP A 574 -23.48 -4.42 25.81
C ASP A 574 -23.03 -5.89 25.97
N ALA A 575 -23.73 -6.82 25.32
CA ALA A 575 -23.29 -8.21 25.26
C ALA A 575 -22.02 -8.33 24.41
N GLU A 576 -21.19 -9.36 24.63
CA GLU A 576 -19.96 -9.62 23.85
C GLU A 576 -20.21 -9.69 22.33
N ALA A 577 -21.44 -10.00 21.90
CA ALA A 577 -21.84 -10.07 20.50
C ALA A 577 -21.90 -8.72 19.73
N ASN A 578 -21.76 -7.55 20.40
CA ASN A 578 -21.77 -6.23 19.74
C ASN A 578 -20.40 -5.52 19.81
N SER A 579 -19.34 -6.24 19.38
CA SER A 579 -17.92 -5.87 19.60
C SER A 579 -17.54 -4.46 19.15
N SER A 580 -17.99 -4.02 17.97
CA SER A 580 -17.58 -2.72 17.40
C SER A 580 -17.91 -1.50 18.28
N SER A 581 -19.12 -1.43 18.83
CA SER A 581 -19.54 -0.30 19.69
C SER A 581 -18.80 -0.31 21.03
N ARG A 582 -18.61 -1.50 21.59
CA ARG A 582 -17.94 -1.72 22.87
C ARG A 582 -16.47 -1.31 22.80
N GLU A 583 -15.79 -1.65 21.70
CA GLU A 583 -14.42 -1.23 21.42
C GLU A 583 -14.28 0.29 21.31
N GLU A 584 -15.16 0.96 20.55
CA GLU A 584 -15.13 2.42 20.42
C GLU A 584 -15.39 3.13 21.74
N LEU A 585 -16.28 2.60 22.59
CA LEU A 585 -16.50 3.11 23.94
C LEU A 585 -15.23 2.95 24.81
N ALA A 586 -14.51 1.84 24.70
CA ALA A 586 -13.23 1.64 25.41
C ALA A 586 -12.16 2.65 24.95
N ARG A 587 -12.02 2.87 23.63
CA ARG A 587 -11.13 3.90 23.06
C ARG A 587 -11.51 5.29 23.56
N PHE A 588 -12.80 5.60 23.61
CA PHE A 588 -13.31 6.87 24.13
C PHE A 588 -12.97 7.06 25.61
N LEU A 589 -13.19 6.05 26.45
CA LEU A 589 -12.90 6.11 27.89
C LEU A 589 -11.41 6.39 28.16
N ALA A 590 -10.51 5.65 27.51
CA ALA A 590 -9.08 5.85 27.66
C ALA A 590 -8.61 7.24 27.20
N ARG A 591 -8.99 7.66 25.99
CA ARG A 591 -8.61 8.98 25.44
C ARG A 591 -9.18 10.14 26.25
N SER A 592 -10.43 10.01 26.72
CA SER A 592 -11.08 11.04 27.54
C SER A 592 -10.44 11.18 28.92
N THR A 593 -9.96 10.09 29.52
CA THR A 593 -9.17 10.15 30.76
C THR A 593 -7.92 10.99 30.57
N LEU A 594 -7.12 10.73 29.54
CA LEU A 594 -5.91 11.51 29.28
C LEU A 594 -6.22 12.97 28.92
N THR A 595 -7.33 13.21 28.23
CA THR A 595 -7.79 14.57 27.90
C THR A 595 -8.16 15.35 29.17
N ARG A 596 -8.90 14.74 30.11
CA ARG A 596 -9.24 15.35 31.41
C ARG A 596 -8.01 15.61 32.27
N VAL A 597 -7.06 14.68 32.32
CA VAL A 597 -5.79 14.84 33.06
C VAL A 597 -4.98 16.01 32.49
N ARG A 598 -4.85 16.12 31.16
CA ARG A 598 -4.16 17.27 30.51
C ARG A 598 -4.86 18.61 30.80
N ALA A 599 -6.17 18.59 31.03
CA ALA A 599 -6.95 19.75 31.43
C ALA A 599 -6.95 20.02 32.96
N GLY A 600 -6.20 19.25 33.74
CA GLY A 600 -6.01 19.43 35.19
C GLY A 600 -6.87 18.54 36.09
N ASP A 601 -7.78 17.74 35.53
CA ASP A 601 -8.67 16.84 36.30
C ASP A 601 -8.01 15.46 36.49
N ARG A 602 -7.21 15.33 37.55
CA ARG A 602 -6.53 14.06 37.89
C ARG A 602 -7.47 12.97 38.42
N ALA A 603 -8.66 13.32 38.92
CA ALA A 603 -9.62 12.33 39.43
C ALA A 603 -10.14 11.39 38.32
N ALA A 604 -10.03 11.80 37.05
CA ALA A 604 -10.30 10.95 35.90
C ALA A 604 -9.49 9.63 35.88
N LEU A 605 -8.29 9.61 36.49
CA LEU A 605 -7.46 8.40 36.62
C LEU A 605 -8.07 7.39 37.60
N ASP A 606 -8.69 7.85 38.69
CA ASP A 606 -9.35 6.98 39.66
C ASP A 606 -10.59 6.32 39.05
N GLU A 607 -11.38 7.09 38.31
CA GLU A 607 -12.56 6.56 37.64
C GLU A 607 -12.20 5.57 36.52
N TYR A 608 -11.13 5.85 35.76
CA TYR A 608 -10.60 4.91 34.78
C TYR A 608 -10.09 3.64 35.45
N ALA A 609 -9.32 3.77 36.53
CA ALA A 609 -8.80 2.64 37.30
C ALA A 609 -9.94 1.76 37.82
N ALA A 610 -11.07 2.36 38.23
CA ALA A 610 -12.26 1.61 38.64
C ALA A 610 -12.88 0.83 37.49
N TRP A 611 -13.01 1.43 36.30
CA TRP A 611 -13.57 0.79 35.12
C TRP A 611 -12.67 -0.31 34.54
N ILE A 612 -11.37 -0.06 34.34
CA ILE A 612 -10.49 -1.03 33.67
C ILE A 612 -10.41 -2.36 34.46
N ARG A 613 -10.58 -2.33 35.78
CA ARG A 613 -10.65 -3.52 36.64
C ARG A 613 -11.86 -4.42 36.35
N THR A 614 -12.92 -3.91 35.73
CA THR A 614 -14.11 -4.69 35.37
C THR A 614 -14.02 -5.30 33.97
N THR A 615 -12.90 -5.11 33.27
CA THR A 615 -12.73 -5.59 31.89
C THR A 615 -12.05 -6.95 31.85
N THR A 616 -12.30 -7.68 30.76
CA THR A 616 -11.65 -8.95 30.40
C THR A 616 -10.98 -8.83 29.03
N PRO A 617 -10.06 -9.73 28.66
CA PRO A 617 -9.49 -9.76 27.31
C PRO A 617 -10.56 -9.80 26.20
N ALA A 618 -11.59 -10.62 26.37
CA ALA A 618 -12.71 -10.74 25.43
C ALA A 618 -13.56 -9.47 25.35
N SER A 619 -13.68 -8.71 26.43
CA SER A 619 -14.48 -7.47 26.43
C SER A 619 -13.85 -6.29 25.66
N LEU A 620 -12.56 -6.39 25.31
CA LEU A 620 -11.80 -5.29 24.69
C LEU A 620 -11.33 -5.59 23.26
N GLU A 621 -11.29 -6.86 22.82
CA GLU A 621 -10.91 -7.30 21.46
C GLU A 621 -9.89 -6.40 20.73
N ASP A 622 -10.30 -5.61 19.72
CA ASP A 622 -9.38 -4.77 18.94
C ASP A 622 -9.01 -3.42 19.60
N ALA A 623 -9.67 -3.03 20.70
CA ALA A 623 -9.37 -1.81 21.46
C ALA A 623 -8.43 -2.04 22.64
N ARG A 624 -7.91 -3.28 22.80
CA ARG A 624 -7.08 -3.68 23.94
C ARG A 624 -5.89 -2.74 24.18
N LEU A 625 -5.12 -2.40 23.14
CA LEU A 625 -3.97 -1.51 23.29
C LEU A 625 -4.41 -0.12 23.76
N GLU A 626 -5.30 0.55 23.03
CA GLU A 626 -5.73 1.92 23.33
C GLU A 626 -6.40 2.02 24.70
N ALA A 627 -7.13 1.00 25.12
CA ALA A 627 -7.76 0.96 26.44
C ALA A 627 -6.75 1.06 27.58
N PHE A 628 -5.54 0.53 27.41
CA PHE A 628 -4.49 0.56 28.42
C PHE A 628 -3.60 1.82 28.39
N GLU A 629 -3.82 2.74 27.45
CA GLU A 629 -3.00 3.96 27.30
C GLU A 629 -2.82 4.76 28.60
N PRO A 630 -3.89 5.03 29.39
CA PRO A 630 -3.73 5.73 30.66
C PRO A 630 -2.87 4.97 31.68
N MET A 631 -2.82 3.63 31.61
CA MET A 631 -2.09 2.80 32.56
C MET A 631 -0.57 2.93 32.38
N TRP A 632 -0.07 3.01 31.14
CA TRP A 632 1.36 3.23 30.90
C TRP A 632 1.73 4.71 30.80
N ALA A 633 0.76 5.60 30.57
CA ALA A 633 1.01 7.04 30.62
C ALA A 633 1.23 7.53 32.07
N GLU A 634 0.42 7.04 33.01
CA GLU A 634 0.44 7.46 34.43
C GLU A 634 0.64 6.26 35.38
N PRO A 635 1.71 5.46 35.22
CA PRO A 635 1.89 4.18 35.95
C PRO A 635 2.08 4.36 37.46
N ASP A 636 2.57 5.53 37.89
CA ASP A 636 2.88 5.83 39.28
C ASP A 636 1.67 6.37 40.06
N HIS A 637 0.54 6.63 39.38
CA HIS A 637 -0.68 7.05 40.08
C HIS A 637 -1.22 5.91 40.96
N PRO A 638 -1.53 6.15 42.26
CA PRO A 638 -1.86 5.06 43.18
C PRO A 638 -3.00 4.14 42.71
N ALA A 639 -4.08 4.71 42.17
CA ALA A 639 -5.21 3.92 41.66
C ALA A 639 -4.87 3.14 40.37
N ILE A 640 -4.03 3.69 39.51
CA ILE A 640 -3.56 3.03 38.29
C ILE A 640 -2.65 1.86 38.65
N ALA A 641 -1.69 2.07 39.56
CA ALA A 641 -0.83 1.00 40.06
C ALA A 641 -1.63 -0.11 40.75
N ALA A 642 -2.68 0.24 41.50
CA ALA A 642 -3.59 -0.74 42.11
C ALA A 642 -4.40 -1.51 41.06
N ALA A 643 -4.92 -0.85 40.02
CA ALA A 643 -5.59 -1.51 38.91
C ALA A 643 -4.66 -2.46 38.16
N ALA A 644 -3.43 -2.02 37.85
CA ALA A 644 -2.43 -2.86 37.20
C ALA A 644 -2.11 -4.13 38.02
N ARG A 645 -1.99 -4.02 39.35
CA ARG A 645 -1.83 -5.18 40.24
C ARG A 645 -3.03 -6.12 40.20
N ALA A 646 -4.25 -5.59 40.24
CA ALA A 646 -5.45 -6.42 40.16
C ALA A 646 -5.55 -7.19 38.83
N LEU A 647 -5.16 -6.56 37.72
CA LEU A 647 -5.22 -7.19 36.40
C LEU A 647 -4.08 -8.18 36.16
N PHE A 648 -2.85 -7.88 36.60
CA PHE A 648 -1.66 -8.63 36.17
C PHE A 648 -0.88 -9.30 37.29
N ALA A 649 -1.22 -9.08 38.56
CA ALA A 649 -0.57 -9.76 39.69
C ALA A 649 -1.49 -10.71 40.46
N ASP A 650 -2.81 -10.63 40.28
CA ASP A 650 -3.76 -11.57 40.87
C ASP A 650 -3.88 -12.84 40.01
N PRO A 651 -3.53 -14.04 40.52
CA PRO A 651 -3.67 -15.29 39.78
C PRO A 651 -5.11 -15.62 39.35
N LYS A 652 -6.12 -15.02 39.97
CA LYS A 652 -7.54 -15.17 39.59
C LYS A 652 -7.97 -14.22 38.47
N SER A 653 -7.11 -13.30 38.08
CA SER A 653 -7.43 -12.34 37.02
C SER A 653 -7.72 -13.04 35.70
N PRO A 654 -8.78 -12.66 34.97
CA PRO A 654 -9.04 -13.19 33.64
C PRO A 654 -7.97 -12.80 32.63
N TRP A 655 -7.09 -11.84 32.94
CA TRP A 655 -5.97 -11.44 32.09
C TRP A 655 -4.78 -12.38 32.18
N LEU A 656 -4.76 -13.29 33.17
CA LEU A 656 -3.72 -14.31 33.30
C LEU A 656 -4.23 -15.70 32.87
N PRO A 657 -3.35 -16.56 32.33
CA PRO A 657 -1.99 -16.24 31.87
C PRO A 657 -2.00 -15.29 30.66
N LEU A 658 -0.92 -14.54 30.46
CA LEU A 658 -0.79 -13.61 29.33
C LEU A 658 -0.73 -14.35 27.98
N THR A 659 -0.21 -15.57 27.98
CA THR A 659 -0.06 -16.43 26.79
C THR A 659 -0.74 -17.78 27.02
N GLY A 660 -1.32 -18.37 25.96
CA GLY A 660 -1.89 -19.72 26.00
C GLY A 660 -2.88 -20.03 24.88
N PRO A 661 -3.34 -21.28 24.77
CA PRO A 661 -4.28 -21.72 23.75
C PRO A 661 -5.57 -20.88 23.72
N GLY A 662 -5.90 -20.31 22.55
CA GLY A 662 -7.13 -19.50 22.34
C GLY A 662 -7.10 -18.07 22.88
N ARG A 663 -5.95 -17.58 23.38
CA ARG A 663 -5.79 -16.20 23.88
C ARG A 663 -5.28 -15.21 22.82
N ASP A 664 -4.66 -15.74 21.76
CA ASP A 664 -4.19 -14.98 20.58
C ASP A 664 -5.18 -15.14 19.41
N VAL A 665 -6.30 -14.42 19.50
CA VAL A 665 -7.22 -14.21 18.37
C VAL A 665 -6.94 -12.84 17.78
N GLY A 666 -5.95 -12.75 16.90
CA GLY A 666 -5.65 -11.55 16.12
C GLY A 666 -4.49 -11.76 15.13
N PRO A 667 -4.52 -11.13 13.95
CA PRO A 667 -3.40 -11.19 13.00
C PRO A 667 -2.14 -10.57 13.65
N PHE A 668 -0.99 -11.20 13.45
CA PHE A 668 0.35 -10.85 13.95
C PHE A 668 0.71 -9.34 13.96
N TRP A 669 0.16 -8.57 13.03
CA TRP A 669 0.38 -7.12 12.86
C TRP A 669 -0.36 -6.23 13.87
N ARG A 670 -1.41 -6.74 14.53
CA ARG A 670 -2.05 -6.02 15.64
C ARG A 670 -1.28 -6.40 16.92
N GLY A 671 -0.30 -5.58 17.28
CA GLY A 671 0.60 -5.79 18.42
C GLY A 671 -0.14 -6.30 19.67
N GLY A 672 0.46 -7.27 20.36
CA GLY A 672 -0.06 -7.80 21.60
C GLY A 672 0.27 -6.88 22.77
N LEU A 673 -0.25 -7.16 23.96
CA LEU A 673 0.07 -6.34 25.12
C LEU A 673 1.57 -6.43 25.49
N GLU A 674 2.20 -7.57 25.19
CA GLU A 674 3.59 -7.88 25.44
C GLU A 674 4.58 -7.03 24.65
N ASN A 675 4.19 -6.49 23.48
CA ASN A 675 5.01 -5.57 22.69
C ASN A 675 4.54 -4.10 22.78
N SER A 676 3.76 -3.78 23.83
CA SER A 676 3.24 -2.45 24.11
C SER A 676 4.04 -1.74 25.22
N PRO A 677 3.82 -0.42 25.45
CA PRO A 677 4.46 0.29 26.54
C PRO A 677 4.05 -0.21 27.94
N LEU A 678 3.06 -1.12 28.05
CA LEU A 678 2.71 -1.78 29.31
C LEU A 678 3.89 -2.49 29.98
N VAL A 679 4.92 -2.89 29.23
CA VAL A 679 6.14 -3.49 29.81
C VAL A 679 6.79 -2.58 30.88
N ARG A 680 6.55 -1.26 30.84
CA ARG A 680 7.00 -0.34 31.90
C ARG A 680 6.25 -0.48 33.21
N VAL A 681 5.00 -0.95 33.16
CA VAL A 681 4.14 -1.11 34.33
C VAL A 681 4.59 -2.32 35.12
N SER A 682 5.03 -2.10 36.37
CA SER A 682 5.65 -3.14 37.20
C SER A 682 4.83 -4.43 37.34
N ALA A 683 3.51 -4.32 37.56
CA ALA A 683 2.64 -5.49 37.67
C ALA A 683 2.54 -6.30 36.36
N PHE A 684 2.40 -5.62 35.23
CA PHE A 684 2.38 -6.27 33.91
C PHE A 684 3.72 -6.93 33.59
N ARG A 685 4.83 -6.23 33.85
CA ARG A 685 6.18 -6.78 33.71
C ARG A 685 6.39 -8.02 34.57
N GLY A 686 5.85 -8.04 35.79
CA GLY A 686 5.83 -9.21 36.66
C GLY A 686 5.13 -10.41 36.01
N ALA A 687 3.97 -10.20 35.39
CA ALA A 687 3.25 -11.22 34.64
C ALA A 687 4.03 -11.73 33.41
N VAL A 688 4.68 -10.84 32.66
CA VAL A 688 5.55 -11.22 31.53
C VAL A 688 6.71 -12.09 32.01
N LEU A 689 7.38 -11.71 33.10
CA LEU A 689 8.47 -12.49 33.69
C LEU A 689 8.00 -13.86 34.20
N ALA A 690 6.79 -13.95 34.73
CA ALA A 690 6.19 -15.22 35.12
C ALA A 690 5.86 -16.10 33.89
N GLY A 691 5.34 -15.51 32.81
CA GLY A 691 5.07 -16.21 31.55
C GLY A 691 6.34 -16.74 30.87
N LEU A 692 7.47 -16.05 31.01
CA LEU A 692 8.78 -16.55 30.53
C LEU A 692 9.26 -17.79 31.30
N ALA A 693 8.65 -18.13 32.43
CA ALA A 693 8.91 -19.37 33.16
C ALA A 693 7.91 -20.50 32.82
N ASP A 694 6.90 -20.25 31.98
CA ASP A 694 5.88 -21.23 31.62
C ASP A 694 6.38 -22.20 30.54
N LEU A 695 6.64 -23.44 30.96
CA LEU A 695 7.13 -24.51 30.09
C LEU A 695 6.01 -25.33 29.43
N ALA A 696 4.74 -24.93 29.59
CA ALA A 696 3.61 -25.62 28.98
C ALA A 696 3.75 -25.64 27.45
N GLU A 697 3.37 -26.76 26.84
CA GLU A 697 3.41 -26.94 25.39
C GLU A 697 2.34 -26.06 24.72
N ALA A 698 2.77 -25.14 23.87
CA ALA A 698 1.91 -24.18 23.18
C ALA A 698 1.67 -24.54 21.72
N GLY A 699 2.58 -25.26 21.06
CA GLY A 699 2.44 -25.56 19.64
C GLY A 699 3.65 -26.25 19.01
N VAL A 700 3.73 -26.22 17.68
CA VAL A 700 4.84 -26.73 16.89
C VAL A 700 5.25 -25.72 15.82
N VAL A 701 6.54 -25.67 15.51
CA VAL A 701 7.10 -24.88 14.40
C VAL A 701 7.78 -25.81 13.40
N ARG A 702 7.56 -25.55 12.11
CA ARG A 702 8.18 -26.30 11.02
C ARG A 702 8.39 -25.43 9.78
N ARG A 703 9.46 -25.70 9.05
CA ARG A 703 9.65 -25.15 7.70
C ARG A 703 8.84 -25.98 6.70
N THR A 704 7.94 -25.36 5.95
CA THR A 704 6.98 -26.09 5.08
C THR A 704 7.37 -26.12 3.61
N THR A 705 8.16 -25.17 3.12
CA THR A 705 8.55 -25.08 1.70
C THR A 705 10.03 -24.78 1.53
N ASP A 706 10.53 -25.02 0.32
CA ASP A 706 11.86 -24.63 -0.13
C ASP A 706 12.00 -23.12 -0.35
N GLN A 707 10.89 -22.38 -0.39
CA GLN A 707 10.88 -20.93 -0.51
C GLN A 707 11.65 -20.28 0.66
N PRO A 708 12.55 -19.32 0.36
CA PRO A 708 13.27 -18.58 1.39
C PRO A 708 12.32 -17.91 2.37
N GLY A 709 12.61 -18.03 3.66
CA GLY A 709 11.83 -17.35 4.70
C GLY A 709 10.50 -18.02 5.10
N SER A 710 10.12 -19.17 4.55
CA SER A 710 8.83 -19.82 4.86
C SER A 710 8.85 -20.61 6.18
N LEU A 711 8.06 -20.20 7.16
CA LEU A 711 7.91 -20.85 8.48
C LEU A 711 6.43 -21.08 8.78
N SER A 712 6.02 -22.30 9.12
CA SER A 712 4.69 -22.58 9.67
C SER A 712 4.77 -22.71 11.17
N VAL A 713 3.89 -22.00 11.88
CA VAL A 713 3.71 -22.17 13.33
C VAL A 713 2.27 -22.57 13.60
N GLU A 714 2.10 -23.71 14.23
CA GLU A 714 0.81 -24.23 14.64
C GLU A 714 0.72 -24.13 16.16
N VAL A 715 -0.18 -23.27 16.66
CA VAL A 715 -0.41 -23.06 18.09
C VAL A 715 -1.70 -23.78 18.51
N LYS A 716 -1.66 -24.53 19.62
CA LYS A 716 -2.84 -25.22 20.17
C LYS A 716 -3.96 -24.21 20.42
N GLY A 717 -5.18 -24.48 19.94
CA GLY A 717 -6.35 -23.63 20.14
C GLY A 717 -6.39 -22.32 19.31
N GLY A 718 -5.42 -22.10 18.42
CA GLY A 718 -5.43 -20.99 17.45
C GLY A 718 -5.74 -21.47 16.02
N GLN A 719 -5.96 -20.52 15.11
CA GLN A 719 -5.97 -20.82 13.66
C GLN A 719 -4.55 -21.19 13.22
N PRO A 720 -4.33 -22.31 12.48
CA PRO A 720 -3.03 -22.63 11.90
C PRO A 720 -2.52 -21.48 11.02
N GLY A 721 -1.28 -21.05 11.22
CA GLY A 721 -0.65 -19.98 10.43
C GLY A 721 0.59 -20.47 9.69
N SER A 722 0.62 -20.26 8.37
CA SER A 722 1.86 -20.32 7.58
C SER A 722 2.36 -18.91 7.33
N PHE A 723 3.64 -18.66 7.63
CA PHE A 723 4.28 -17.36 7.58
C PHE A 723 5.38 -17.35 6.54
N SER A 724 5.55 -16.23 5.84
CA SER A 724 6.74 -15.96 5.03
C SER A 724 7.48 -14.81 5.67
N MET A 725 8.56 -15.12 6.40
CA MET A 725 9.57 -14.17 6.88
C MET A 725 10.71 -14.13 5.86
N ALA A 726 10.42 -13.57 4.68
CA ALA A 726 11.31 -13.53 3.52
C ALA A 726 12.71 -12.91 3.77
N THR A 727 12.93 -12.32 4.94
CA THR A 727 14.15 -11.58 5.30
C THR A 727 15.12 -12.35 6.19
N MET A 728 14.82 -13.57 6.64
CA MET A 728 15.64 -14.27 7.64
C MET A 728 16.58 -15.32 7.04
N ALA A 729 17.87 -15.00 6.94
CA ALA A 729 18.83 -15.82 6.20
C ALA A 729 19.18 -17.16 6.87
N ASP A 730 19.09 -17.25 8.20
CA ASP A 730 19.41 -18.44 8.99
C ASP A 730 18.28 -19.48 9.00
N LEU A 731 17.06 -19.10 8.60
CA LEU A 731 15.96 -20.05 8.45
C LEU A 731 16.19 -21.02 7.28
N ASP A 732 16.80 -20.54 6.20
CA ASP A 732 17.01 -21.31 4.97
C ASP A 732 17.95 -22.51 5.16
N GLU A 733 18.78 -22.48 6.21
CA GLU A 733 19.75 -23.53 6.57
C GLU A 733 19.10 -24.72 7.30
N LEU A 734 17.82 -24.60 7.67
CA LEU A 734 17.09 -25.67 8.36
C LEU A 734 16.45 -26.67 7.39
N PRO A 735 16.43 -27.97 7.74
CA PRO A 735 15.76 -28.99 6.95
C PRO A 735 14.24 -28.74 6.91
N ILE A 736 13.66 -28.92 5.72
CA ILE A 736 12.21 -28.82 5.48
C ILE A 736 11.50 -29.98 6.20
N GLY A 737 10.32 -29.71 6.77
CA GLY A 737 9.45 -30.72 7.38
C GLY A 737 9.84 -31.15 8.80
N ARG A 738 10.98 -30.69 9.34
CA ARG A 738 11.36 -31.00 10.73
C ARG A 738 10.52 -30.18 11.70
N GLU A 739 9.67 -30.86 12.46
CA GLU A 739 8.85 -30.25 13.51
C GLU A 739 9.66 -30.05 14.80
N ARG A 740 9.44 -28.91 15.47
CA ARG A 740 10.01 -28.60 16.77
C ARG A 740 8.90 -28.14 17.73
N PRO A 741 8.84 -28.65 18.96
CA PRO A 741 7.86 -28.18 19.93
C PRO A 741 8.15 -26.73 20.35
N VAL A 742 7.07 -25.97 20.54
CA VAL A 742 7.04 -24.58 21.02
C VAL A 742 6.34 -24.57 22.38
N ARG A 743 6.99 -24.02 23.39
CA ARG A 743 6.41 -23.80 24.73
C ARG A 743 5.79 -22.40 24.83
N ALA A 744 4.98 -22.16 25.84
CA ALA A 744 4.41 -20.84 26.12
C ALA A 744 5.49 -19.77 26.30
N CYS A 745 6.58 -20.08 27.03
CA CYS A 745 7.73 -19.19 27.18
C CYS A 745 8.45 -18.90 25.85
N ASP A 746 8.52 -19.88 24.93
CA ASP A 746 9.14 -19.69 23.61
C ASP A 746 8.31 -18.71 22.76
N TRP A 747 6.98 -18.86 22.79
CA TRP A 747 6.06 -17.97 22.08
C TRP A 747 6.14 -16.54 22.60
N LEU A 748 6.10 -16.37 23.93
CA LEU A 748 6.21 -15.06 24.57
C LEU A 748 7.57 -14.39 24.26
N ALA A 749 8.67 -15.15 24.35
CA ALA A 749 10.01 -14.64 24.06
C ALA A 749 10.15 -14.19 22.60
N TRP A 750 9.57 -14.93 21.66
CA TRP A 750 9.53 -14.55 20.25
C TRP A 750 8.78 -13.24 20.01
N ARG A 751 7.65 -13.02 20.70
CA ARG A 751 6.88 -11.77 20.61
C ARG A 751 7.61 -10.59 21.24
N LEU A 752 8.27 -10.81 22.39
CA LEU A 752 9.09 -9.79 23.07
C LEU A 752 10.32 -9.38 22.26
N ALA A 753 10.91 -10.29 21.47
CA ALA A 753 12.07 -9.99 20.63
C ALA A 753 11.80 -8.93 19.55
N MET A 754 10.52 -8.54 19.34
CA MET A 754 10.15 -7.40 18.49
C MET A 754 10.38 -6.04 19.16
N LEU A 755 10.54 -5.98 20.49
CA LEU A 755 10.81 -4.74 21.20
C LEU A 755 12.27 -4.31 21.07
N ASP A 756 12.49 -3.00 20.86
CA ASP A 756 13.80 -2.38 20.72
C ASP A 756 14.81 -2.85 21.80
N GLY A 757 15.98 -3.33 21.37
CA GLY A 757 17.06 -3.77 22.26
C GLY A 757 16.84 -5.11 22.97
N THR A 758 15.66 -5.72 22.90
CA THR A 758 15.41 -7.04 23.48
C THR A 758 16.24 -8.09 22.74
N PRO A 759 16.91 -9.04 23.44
CA PRO A 759 17.70 -10.07 22.77
C PRO A 759 16.90 -10.82 21.70
N ARG A 760 17.51 -11.04 20.55
CA ARG A 760 16.91 -11.78 19.43
C ARG A 760 16.48 -13.18 19.88
N PHE A 761 15.30 -13.62 19.47
CA PHE A 761 14.78 -14.95 19.75
C PHE A 761 14.09 -15.53 18.52
N GLU A 762 14.34 -16.80 18.21
CA GLU A 762 13.69 -17.50 17.11
C GLU A 762 13.09 -18.82 17.56
N LEU A 763 11.85 -19.08 17.15
CA LEU A 763 11.12 -20.31 17.51
C LEU A 763 11.82 -21.58 17.01
N TYR A 764 12.56 -21.48 15.91
CA TYR A 764 13.22 -22.61 15.25
C TYR A 764 14.61 -22.95 15.80
N TRP A 765 15.15 -22.16 16.74
CA TRP A 765 16.43 -22.47 17.38
C TRP A 765 16.37 -23.76 18.21
N GLU A 766 17.54 -24.37 18.43
CA GLU A 766 17.67 -25.49 19.36
C GLU A 766 17.30 -25.06 20.79
N GLN A 767 16.63 -25.96 21.53
CA GLN A 767 16.08 -25.64 22.84
C GLN A 767 17.10 -25.04 23.83
N PRO A 768 18.35 -25.54 23.96
CA PRO A 768 19.33 -24.92 24.87
C PRO A 768 19.62 -23.45 24.54
N ARG A 769 19.63 -23.09 23.25
CA ARG A 769 19.80 -21.70 22.81
C ARG A 769 18.57 -20.87 23.14
N ARG A 770 17.36 -21.43 22.96
CA ARG A 770 16.10 -20.77 23.37
C ARG A 770 16.08 -20.51 24.87
N ASP A 771 16.42 -21.50 25.70
CA ASP A 771 16.45 -21.38 27.16
C ASP A 771 17.44 -20.31 27.64
N ALA A 772 18.67 -20.31 27.10
CA ALA A 772 19.66 -19.28 27.41
C ALA A 772 19.18 -17.88 27.01
N THR A 773 18.49 -17.75 25.88
CA THR A 773 17.99 -16.47 25.39
C THR A 773 16.78 -15.99 26.19
N ILE A 774 15.88 -16.89 26.60
CA ILE A 774 14.76 -16.56 27.52
C ILE A 774 15.30 -16.00 28.83
N ALA A 775 16.36 -16.60 29.39
CA ALA A 775 17.02 -16.07 30.58
C ALA A 775 17.62 -14.67 30.35
N ALA A 776 18.22 -14.43 29.18
CA ALA A 776 18.74 -13.13 28.78
C ALA A 776 17.63 -12.08 28.62
N ILE A 777 16.50 -12.43 27.99
CA ILE A 777 15.32 -11.56 27.87
C ILE A 777 14.76 -11.22 29.25
N ALA A 778 14.65 -12.19 30.15
CA ALA A 778 14.17 -11.95 31.50
C ALA A 778 15.11 -11.03 32.30
N ALA A 779 16.43 -11.19 32.16
CA ALA A 779 17.40 -10.28 32.77
C ALA A 779 17.31 -8.87 32.18
N PHE A 780 17.18 -8.77 30.86
CA PHE A 780 17.00 -7.51 30.14
C PHE A 780 15.76 -6.76 30.59
N LEU A 781 14.60 -7.43 30.66
CA LEU A 781 13.34 -6.81 31.11
C LEU A 781 13.41 -6.35 32.57
N ARG A 782 14.12 -7.07 33.45
CA ARG A 782 14.33 -6.60 34.83
C ARG A 782 15.15 -5.31 34.90
N LEU A 783 16.11 -5.14 33.99
CA LEU A 783 17.01 -3.99 33.97
C LEU A 783 16.42 -2.78 33.25
N TYR A 784 15.78 -2.99 32.09
CA TYR A 784 15.33 -1.91 31.20
C TYR A 784 13.81 -1.86 31.01
N GLY A 785 13.04 -2.77 31.60
CA GLY A 785 11.61 -2.86 31.35
C GLY A 785 10.85 -1.59 31.72
N ASP A 786 11.27 -0.86 32.76
CA ASP A 786 10.69 0.43 33.17
C ASP A 786 11.00 1.60 32.22
N ARG A 787 11.94 1.40 31.29
CA ARG A 787 12.39 2.38 30.29
C ARG A 787 11.55 2.37 29.02
N TYR A 788 10.69 1.38 28.82
CA TYR A 788 9.80 1.39 27.66
C TYR A 788 8.79 2.53 27.73
N ALA A 789 8.54 3.17 26.59
CA ALA A 789 7.60 4.26 26.44
C ALA A 789 6.90 4.15 25.08
N ALA A 790 5.76 4.84 24.95
CA ALA A 790 5.08 4.97 23.67
C ALA A 790 5.96 5.75 22.67
N THR A 791 6.07 5.25 21.44
CA THR A 791 6.71 5.98 20.35
C THR A 791 5.84 7.20 19.97
N PRO A 792 6.38 8.42 19.92
CA PRO A 792 5.62 9.59 19.50
C PRO A 792 5.05 9.41 18.09
N ALA A 793 3.79 9.81 17.87
CA ALA A 793 3.13 9.67 16.56
C ALA A 793 3.89 10.36 15.41
N ALA A 794 4.63 11.43 15.72
CA ALA A 794 5.50 12.15 14.79
C ALA A 794 6.67 11.30 14.25
N GLU A 795 7.07 10.26 14.98
CA GLU A 795 8.16 9.36 14.61
C GLU A 795 7.67 8.09 13.93
N LEU A 796 6.34 7.89 13.85
CA LEU A 796 5.74 6.73 13.19
C LEU A 796 5.58 7.02 11.69
N SER A 797 6.26 6.27 10.83
CA SER A 797 6.17 6.45 9.37
C SER A 797 5.05 5.61 8.74
N GLY A 798 4.37 4.76 9.52
CA GLY A 798 3.27 3.94 9.04
C GLY A 798 2.57 3.12 10.15
N PRO A 799 1.44 2.48 9.83
CA PRO A 799 0.61 1.75 10.81
C PRO A 799 1.22 0.43 11.29
N PHE A 800 2.38 0.03 10.75
CA PHE A 800 3.06 -1.24 11.05
C PHE A 800 4.34 -1.04 11.89
N GLU A 801 4.67 0.18 12.30
CA GLU A 801 5.83 0.44 13.15
C GLU A 801 5.53 0.17 14.63
N ASN A 802 6.54 -0.26 15.37
CA ASN A 802 6.44 -0.50 16.80
C ASN A 802 6.05 0.79 17.54
N ASN A 803 4.88 0.75 18.19
CA ASN A 803 4.37 1.83 19.03
C ASN A 803 5.09 1.93 20.39
N THR A 804 6.14 1.13 20.60
CA THR A 804 6.88 0.99 21.86
C THR A 804 8.38 1.09 21.59
N ARG A 805 9.08 1.93 22.36
CA ARG A 805 10.53 2.10 22.29
C ARG A 805 11.16 2.17 23.67
N LEU A 806 12.43 1.83 23.79
CA LEU A 806 13.22 2.18 24.97
C LEU A 806 13.40 3.70 25.05
N ALA A 807 13.40 4.26 26.26
CA ALA A 807 13.67 5.67 26.52
C ALA A 807 14.56 5.84 27.75
N PHE A 808 15.68 6.53 27.58
CA PHE A 808 16.67 6.76 28.64
C PHE A 808 16.62 8.22 29.12
N PRO A 809 16.71 8.47 30.43
CA PRO A 809 16.81 9.84 30.94
C PRO A 809 18.16 10.46 30.54
N PRO A 810 18.22 11.75 30.19
CA PRO A 810 19.48 12.41 29.89
C PRO A 810 20.37 12.47 31.13
N LEU A 811 21.66 12.17 30.95
CA LEU A 811 22.68 12.32 32.00
C LEU A 811 23.50 13.58 31.74
N GLY A 812 23.54 14.51 32.71
CA GLY A 812 24.37 15.71 32.65
C GLY A 812 25.86 15.47 32.97
N ARG A 813 26.25 14.21 33.16
CA ARG A 813 27.61 13.75 33.49
C ARG A 813 27.85 12.38 32.83
N PRO A 814 29.11 11.94 32.67
CA PRO A 814 29.40 10.58 32.22
C PRO A 814 28.71 9.56 33.11
N ALA A 815 28.22 8.48 32.50
CA ALA A 815 27.58 7.39 33.20
C ALA A 815 28.59 6.63 34.08
N THR A 816 28.15 6.24 35.28
CA THR A 816 28.91 5.35 36.15
C THR A 816 28.44 3.89 36.01
N PRO A 817 29.18 2.90 36.51
CA PRO A 817 28.71 1.51 36.59
C PRO A 817 27.37 1.39 37.35
N ALA A 818 27.12 2.28 38.33
CA ALA A 818 25.85 2.31 39.05
C ALA A 818 24.68 2.83 38.19
N ASP A 819 24.93 3.71 37.22
CA ASP A 819 23.92 4.13 36.25
C ASP A 819 23.56 3.00 35.29
N VAL A 820 24.56 2.24 34.83
CA VAL A 820 24.36 1.06 33.96
C VAL A 820 23.61 -0.05 34.71
N ALA A 821 24.03 -0.36 35.95
CA ALA A 821 23.37 -1.37 36.77
C ALA A 821 21.91 -1.01 37.14
N ALA A 822 21.56 0.27 37.10
CA ALA A 822 20.20 0.76 37.31
C ALA A 822 19.41 0.97 36.01
N GLY A 823 19.98 0.61 34.85
CA GLY A 823 19.33 0.79 33.54
C GLY A 823 19.16 2.25 33.12
N ARG A 824 19.89 3.19 33.73
CA ARG A 824 19.88 4.62 33.39
C ARG A 824 20.82 4.97 32.25
N ALA A 825 21.80 4.10 31.98
CA ALA A 825 22.78 4.24 30.90
C ALA A 825 23.01 2.88 30.22
N LEU A 826 23.49 2.93 28.98
CA LEU A 826 23.81 1.74 28.18
C LEU A 826 25.21 1.21 28.46
N PHE A 827 26.15 2.11 28.79
CA PHE A 827 27.52 1.78 29.17
C PHE A 827 28.11 2.84 30.11
N SER A 828 29.27 2.54 30.68
CA SER A 828 30.11 3.47 31.42
C SER A 828 31.55 3.37 30.91
N LEU A 829 32.27 4.49 30.91
CA LEU A 829 33.70 4.55 30.59
C LEU A 829 34.58 4.67 31.84
N GLU A 830 33.98 4.63 33.04
CA GLU A 830 34.70 4.64 34.29
C GLU A 830 35.65 3.43 34.38
N GLY A 831 36.93 3.68 34.63
CA GLY A 831 37.97 2.65 34.70
C GLY A 831 38.50 2.13 33.35
N VAL A 832 38.00 2.62 32.21
CA VAL A 832 38.49 2.25 30.87
C VAL A 832 39.70 3.10 30.44
N GLY A 833 39.85 4.30 30.99
CA GLY A 833 40.92 5.25 30.67
C GLY A 833 41.03 6.38 31.70
N GLY A 834 41.48 7.55 31.25
CA GLY A 834 41.57 8.76 32.07
C GLY A 834 40.21 9.45 32.26
N GLU A 835 40.21 10.77 32.13
CA GLU A 835 39.00 11.59 32.23
C GLU A 835 37.95 11.20 31.18
N ALA A 836 36.68 11.18 31.57
CA ALA A 836 35.54 10.94 30.69
C ALA A 836 34.61 12.17 30.66
N ARG A 837 33.93 12.41 29.52
CA ARG A 837 33.00 13.52 29.34
C ARG A 837 31.80 13.14 28.46
N VAL A 838 30.66 13.80 28.68
CA VAL A 838 29.48 13.65 27.83
C VAL A 838 29.68 14.43 26.52
N VAL A 839 29.28 13.82 25.40
CA VAL A 839 29.23 14.50 24.10
C VAL A 839 27.78 14.94 23.85
N PRO A 840 27.51 16.24 23.68
CA PRO A 840 26.16 16.71 23.39
C PRO A 840 25.72 16.23 22.00
N LEU A 841 24.53 15.64 21.94
CA LEU A 841 23.86 15.28 20.70
C LEU A 841 22.79 16.33 20.36
N PRO A 842 22.55 16.62 19.06
CA PRO A 842 21.55 17.60 18.65
C PRO A 842 20.12 17.18 19.01
N GLU A 843 19.85 15.87 19.04
CA GLU A 843 18.58 15.26 19.44
C GLU A 843 18.88 13.88 20.06
N VAL A 844 17.98 13.36 20.90
CA VAL A 844 18.06 12.00 21.44
C VAL A 844 16.64 11.43 21.49
N PRO A 845 16.37 10.26 20.89
CA PRO A 845 17.31 9.41 20.14
C PRO A 845 17.61 9.90 18.73
N LEU A 846 18.77 9.51 18.19
CA LEU A 846 19.11 9.70 16.77
C LEU A 846 19.11 8.38 16.01
N PRO A 847 18.42 8.27 14.86
CA PRO A 847 18.54 7.12 13.97
C PRO A 847 19.99 6.92 13.51
N ALA A 848 20.47 5.68 13.60
CA ALA A 848 21.85 5.35 13.27
C ALA A 848 21.98 3.94 12.69
N LEU A 849 23.10 3.72 12.01
CA LEU A 849 23.59 2.46 11.51
C LEU A 849 24.88 2.09 12.24
N TRP A 850 24.94 0.90 12.82
CA TRP A 850 26.20 0.33 13.29
C TRP A 850 26.83 -0.50 12.16
N THR A 851 27.77 0.13 11.45
CA THR A 851 28.34 -0.34 10.17
C THR A 851 29.05 -1.70 10.23
N THR A 852 29.43 -2.17 11.42
CA THR A 852 30.08 -3.47 11.65
C THR A 852 29.22 -4.46 12.43
N LEU A 853 27.95 -4.13 12.69
CA LEU A 853 27.05 -5.05 13.38
C LEU A 853 26.66 -6.20 12.44
N GLU A 854 26.77 -7.43 12.95
CA GLU A 854 26.54 -8.67 12.22
C GLU A 854 25.64 -9.67 12.99
N ASP A 855 24.80 -9.15 13.90
CA ASP A 855 23.99 -9.98 14.80
C ASP A 855 22.71 -10.56 14.14
N VAL A 856 22.10 -9.79 13.24
CA VAL A 856 20.81 -10.14 12.62
C VAL A 856 21.00 -10.29 11.11
N PRO A 857 21.18 -11.51 10.58
CA PRO A 857 21.40 -11.71 9.15
C PRO A 857 20.09 -11.49 8.40
N LEU A 858 20.15 -10.61 7.40
CA LEU A 858 19.03 -10.25 6.54
C LEU A 858 19.23 -10.77 5.13
N VAL A 859 18.15 -11.21 4.50
CA VAL A 859 18.06 -11.37 3.05
C VAL A 859 17.32 -10.17 2.47
N THR A 860 18.04 -9.29 1.80
CA THR A 860 17.42 -8.21 1.01
C THR A 860 17.23 -8.69 -0.42
N GLN A 861 16.00 -8.69 -0.93
CA GLN A 861 15.75 -8.95 -2.34
C GLN A 861 16.27 -7.76 -3.18
N GLY A 862 17.46 -7.91 -3.74
CA GLY A 862 18.02 -6.98 -4.73
C GLY A 862 17.43 -7.24 -6.11
N GLY A 863 16.15 -6.91 -6.30
CA GLY A 863 15.42 -7.05 -7.56
C GLY A 863 15.46 -8.46 -8.18
N PRO A 864 15.14 -8.56 -9.48
CA PRO A 864 15.18 -9.71 -10.37
C PRO A 864 15.80 -11.01 -9.88
N THR A 865 17.08 -10.91 -9.51
CA THR A 865 18.04 -11.99 -9.70
C THR A 865 19.08 -12.19 -8.61
N ARG A 866 19.15 -11.36 -7.56
CA ARG A 866 20.08 -11.61 -6.44
C ARG A 866 19.49 -11.22 -5.09
N ALA A 867 19.16 -12.23 -4.29
CA ALA A 867 19.12 -12.10 -2.84
C ALA A 867 20.51 -11.64 -2.37
N ARG A 868 20.59 -10.48 -1.73
CA ARG A 868 21.80 -10.05 -1.03
C ARG A 868 21.65 -10.46 0.44
N ARG A 869 22.55 -11.32 0.90
CA ARG A 869 22.72 -11.54 2.35
C ARG A 869 23.44 -10.30 2.91
N GLY A 870 22.90 -9.75 3.98
CA GLY A 870 23.44 -8.63 4.73
C GLY A 870 23.10 -8.81 6.20
N PHE A 871 23.22 -7.73 6.97
CA PHE A 871 22.83 -7.73 8.38
C PHE A 871 21.97 -6.50 8.66
N ASP A 872 21.04 -6.63 9.61
CA ASP A 872 20.39 -5.47 10.18
C ASP A 872 21.41 -4.69 11.00
N ARG A 873 21.64 -3.45 10.58
CA ARG A 873 22.55 -2.51 11.23
C ARG A 873 21.81 -1.33 11.80
N SER A 874 20.49 -1.29 11.64
CA SER A 874 19.66 -0.16 12.00
C SER A 874 19.37 -0.12 13.49
N GLY A 875 19.27 1.09 14.02
CA GLY A 875 18.96 1.34 15.41
C GLY A 875 19.01 2.82 15.73
N ARG A 876 19.17 3.12 17.01
CA ARG A 876 19.13 4.47 17.56
C ARG A 876 20.23 4.68 18.58
N VAL A 877 20.84 5.87 18.54
CA VAL A 877 21.82 6.32 19.53
C VAL A 877 21.10 7.07 20.64
N TRP A 878 21.36 6.69 21.88
CA TRP A 878 20.77 7.26 23.11
C TRP A 878 21.78 7.91 24.05
N GLN A 879 23.06 7.57 23.92
CA GLN A 879 24.14 8.02 24.80
C GLN A 879 25.38 8.31 23.95
N ALA A 880 26.13 9.36 24.27
CA ALA A 880 27.40 9.67 23.63
C ALA A 880 28.40 10.17 24.68
N GLU A 881 29.54 9.48 24.79
CA GLU A 881 30.58 9.80 25.76
C GLU A 881 31.96 9.66 25.14
N GLU A 882 32.92 10.41 25.67
CA GLU A 882 34.33 10.33 25.31
C GLU A 882 35.16 9.97 26.55
N VAL A 883 36.23 9.21 26.34
CA VAL A 883 37.25 8.93 27.35
C VAL A 883 38.63 9.26 26.82
N ARG A 884 39.48 9.84 27.66
CA ARG A 884 40.86 10.14 27.31
C ARG A 884 41.72 8.87 27.42
N VAL A 885 42.32 8.46 26.30
CA VAL A 885 43.27 7.33 26.21
C VAL A 885 44.61 7.90 25.73
N GLY A 886 45.55 8.08 26.67
CA GLY A 886 46.79 8.82 26.42
C GLY A 886 46.49 10.29 26.10
N ASP A 887 46.92 10.75 24.93
CA ASP A 887 46.70 12.12 24.44
C ASP A 887 45.50 12.27 23.48
N ARG A 888 44.72 11.20 23.28
CA ARG A 888 43.55 11.20 22.39
C ARG A 888 42.25 11.02 23.16
N TRP A 889 41.17 11.63 22.66
CA TRP A 889 39.81 11.34 23.10
C TRP A 889 39.18 10.30 22.18
N ASP A 890 38.74 9.19 22.76
CA ASP A 890 38.02 8.12 22.05
C ASP A 890 36.53 8.23 22.38
N ARG A 891 35.70 8.34 21.32
CA ARG A 891 34.25 8.53 21.43
C ARG A 891 33.49 7.22 21.27
N TYR A 892 32.47 7.03 22.09
CA TYR A 892 31.57 5.89 22.08
C TYR A 892 30.11 6.33 22.11
N PHE A 893 29.26 5.55 21.46
CA PHE A 893 27.81 5.72 21.43
C PHE A 893 27.11 4.53 22.07
N GLY A 894 26.04 4.81 22.79
CA GLY A 894 25.12 3.80 23.30
C GLY A 894 24.05 3.57 22.25
N PHE A 895 24.08 2.39 21.64
CA PHE A 895 23.26 2.02 20.50
C PHE A 895 22.18 1.00 20.93
N VAL A 896 20.97 1.21 20.42
CA VAL A 896 19.81 0.32 20.58
C VAL A 896 19.30 -0.05 19.19
N GLY A 897 19.44 -1.31 18.80
CA GLY A 897 18.96 -1.85 17.52
C GLY A 897 18.07 -3.08 17.71
N ALA A 898 17.71 -3.73 16.61
CA ALA A 898 16.99 -4.99 16.64
C ALA A 898 17.88 -6.09 17.24
N GLY A 899 17.53 -6.62 18.41
CA GLY A 899 18.31 -7.68 19.05
C GLY A 899 19.59 -7.23 19.76
N THR A 900 19.99 -5.96 19.65
CA THR A 900 21.31 -5.47 20.09
C THR A 900 21.20 -4.22 20.96
N LEU A 901 21.88 -4.25 22.10
CA LEU A 901 22.13 -3.11 22.97
C LEU A 901 23.63 -3.07 23.28
N GLY A 902 24.31 -1.95 23.00
CA GLY A 902 25.75 -1.94 23.22
C GLY A 902 26.46 -0.61 23.05
N ARG A 903 27.74 -0.64 23.44
CA ARG A 903 28.71 0.44 23.26
C ARG A 903 29.38 0.32 21.91
N ALA A 904 29.00 1.20 20.98
CA ALA A 904 29.58 1.26 19.64
C ALA A 904 30.68 2.34 19.57
N PRO A 905 31.89 2.03 19.06
CA PRO A 905 32.88 3.04 18.74
C PRO A 905 32.38 4.05 17.70
N ALA A 906 32.78 5.31 17.83
CA ALA A 906 32.28 6.38 16.96
C ALA A 906 32.63 6.23 15.47
N ASP A 907 33.75 5.58 15.15
CA ASP A 907 34.15 5.27 13.77
C ASP A 907 33.27 4.21 13.10
N ARG A 908 32.42 3.52 13.87
CA ARG A 908 31.49 2.49 13.38
C ARG A 908 30.04 2.93 13.30
N ILE A 909 29.74 4.16 13.72
CA ILE A 909 28.39 4.73 13.70
C ILE A 909 28.23 5.68 12.51
N GLU A 910 27.16 5.47 11.74
CA GLU A 910 26.65 6.41 10.76
C GLU A 910 25.23 6.85 11.13
N PHE A 911 24.95 8.14 11.19
CA PHE A 911 23.63 8.68 11.45
C PHE A 911 22.78 8.72 10.18
N ALA A 912 21.58 8.17 10.25
CA ALA A 912 20.61 8.20 9.15
C ALA A 912 19.78 9.50 9.19
N GLU A 913 19.26 9.96 8.05
CA GLU A 913 18.21 10.97 8.00
C GLU A 913 16.83 10.27 8.04
N ALA A 914 15.87 10.83 8.77
CA ALA A 914 14.51 10.34 8.77
C ALA A 914 13.81 10.75 7.44
N GLY A 915 13.62 9.77 6.56
CA GLY A 915 12.92 9.94 5.28
C GLY A 915 13.69 9.41 4.07
N TYR A 916 13.05 8.50 3.33
CA TYR A 916 13.38 8.02 1.98
C TYR A 916 14.85 7.66 1.65
N PHE A 917 15.14 6.36 1.78
CA PHE A 917 16.26 5.56 1.27
C PHE A 917 17.42 6.26 0.52
N ALA A 918 18.63 6.09 1.04
CA ALA A 918 19.78 5.65 0.25
C ALA A 918 20.64 4.68 1.07
N GLY A 919 21.01 3.56 0.46
CA GLY A 919 21.94 2.58 1.06
C GLY A 919 23.32 3.18 1.35
N PRO A 920 24.22 2.41 1.98
CA PRO A 920 25.56 2.87 2.34
C PRO A 920 26.34 3.25 1.06
N SER A 921 26.34 4.55 0.73
CA SER A 921 27.40 5.15 -0.07
C SER A 921 28.51 5.50 0.91
N GLY A 922 29.75 5.05 0.65
CA GLY A 922 30.90 5.22 1.56
C GLY A 922 31.37 6.68 1.68
N ARG A 923 30.47 7.59 2.07
CA ARG A 923 30.66 9.05 2.10
C ARG A 923 30.52 9.53 3.55
N LYS A 924 31.27 10.56 3.94
CA LYS A 924 31.31 11.09 5.32
C LYS A 924 30.34 12.25 5.60
N LEU A 925 29.77 12.84 4.55
CA LEU A 925 28.86 13.98 4.63
C LEU A 925 27.65 13.73 3.74
N ASP A 926 26.46 14.08 4.24
CA ASP A 926 25.25 14.16 3.43
C ASP A 926 25.11 15.57 2.84
N VAL A 927 24.63 15.64 1.61
CA VAL A 927 24.31 16.90 0.92
C VAL A 927 22.81 16.94 0.69
N ARG A 928 22.16 17.96 1.24
CA ARG A 928 20.75 18.22 0.99
C ARG A 928 20.59 19.51 0.22
N VAL A 929 19.83 19.47 -0.87
CA VAL A 929 19.49 20.65 -1.66
C VAL A 929 17.99 20.87 -1.55
N SER A 930 17.60 22.09 -1.18
CA SER A 930 16.20 22.48 -1.01
C SER A 930 15.99 23.89 -1.51
N LEU A 931 14.76 24.26 -1.88
CA LEU A 931 14.43 25.65 -2.17
C LEU A 931 14.25 26.43 -0.85
N ALA A 932 14.57 27.72 -0.86
CA ALA A 932 14.32 28.62 0.28
C ALA A 932 12.82 28.77 0.55
N ASP A 933 12.04 28.93 -0.52
CA ASP A 933 10.59 28.97 -0.52
C ASP A 933 10.08 27.76 -1.33
N PRO A 934 10.11 26.54 -0.74
CA PRO A 934 9.67 25.35 -1.46
C PRO A 934 8.18 25.48 -1.76
N PRO A 935 7.73 25.04 -2.95
CA PRO A 935 6.31 25.03 -3.27
C PRO A 935 5.56 24.14 -2.27
N GLU A 936 4.34 24.55 -1.88
CA GLU A 936 3.52 23.84 -0.88
C GLU A 936 3.18 22.39 -1.26
N SER A 937 3.39 22.02 -2.53
CA SER A 937 3.35 20.64 -3.00
C SER A 937 4.31 20.40 -4.16
N PHE A 938 4.70 19.15 -4.36
CA PHE A 938 5.51 18.73 -5.51
C PHE A 938 4.84 19.03 -6.88
N GLU A 939 3.52 19.22 -6.89
CA GLU A 939 2.72 19.54 -8.07
C GLU A 939 2.62 21.04 -8.35
N ALA A 940 2.90 21.91 -7.37
CA ALA A 940 2.75 23.35 -7.53
C ALA A 940 3.93 23.93 -8.32
N SER A 941 3.60 24.64 -9.41
CA SER A 941 4.59 25.25 -10.29
C SER A 941 4.96 26.66 -9.80
N MET A 942 6.25 26.95 -9.72
CA MET A 942 6.74 28.29 -9.38
C MET A 942 6.70 29.21 -10.61
N ARG A 943 6.55 30.52 -10.38
CA ARG A 943 6.59 31.52 -11.45
C ARG A 943 8.04 31.72 -11.93
N PRO A 944 8.31 31.70 -13.25
CA PRO A 944 9.65 31.94 -13.79
C PRO A 944 10.32 33.25 -13.33
N ALA A 945 9.52 34.28 -13.03
CA ALA A 945 10.00 35.60 -12.60
C ALA A 945 10.41 35.70 -11.11
N SER A 946 10.03 34.75 -10.26
CA SER A 946 10.36 34.78 -8.83
C SER A 946 11.80 34.31 -8.56
N PRO A 947 12.47 34.80 -7.49
CA PRO A 947 13.74 34.25 -7.04
C PRO A 947 13.70 32.74 -6.81
N LEU A 948 14.61 32.00 -7.44
CA LEU A 948 14.73 30.55 -7.31
C LEU A 948 15.96 30.22 -6.48
N VAL A 949 15.86 30.52 -5.19
CA VAL A 949 16.98 30.39 -4.26
C VAL A 949 17.10 28.93 -3.80
N ALA A 950 18.15 28.25 -4.26
CA ALA A 950 18.55 26.93 -3.78
C ALA A 950 19.44 27.07 -2.54
N ILE A 951 19.08 26.35 -1.48
CA ILE A 951 19.83 26.22 -0.22
C ILE A 951 20.50 24.85 -0.23
N VAL A 952 21.83 24.84 -0.08
CA VAL A 952 22.62 23.62 0.05
C VAL A 952 23.05 23.48 1.51
N ARG A 953 22.66 22.36 2.13
CA ARG A 953 23.02 21.99 3.50
C ARG A 953 23.96 20.80 3.49
N LEU A 954 24.98 20.87 4.34
CA LEU A 954 25.89 19.75 4.61
C LEU A 954 25.60 19.23 6.00
N ARG A 955 25.51 17.90 6.15
CA ARG A 955 25.33 17.23 7.42
C ARG A 955 26.43 16.19 7.62
N ASN A 956 27.00 16.15 8.82
CA ASN A 956 27.92 15.09 9.20
C ASN A 956 27.15 13.81 9.52
N ARG A 957 27.32 12.78 8.69
CA ARG A 957 26.71 11.47 8.93
C ARG A 957 27.56 10.53 9.77
N THR A 958 28.82 10.85 10.04
CA THR A 958 29.70 9.96 10.81
C THR A 958 29.56 10.21 12.31
N GLY A 959 29.93 9.22 13.12
CA GLY A 959 30.10 9.38 14.56
C GLY A 959 31.30 10.22 14.98
N LEU A 960 32.19 10.56 14.05
CA LEU A 960 33.39 11.37 14.27
C LEU A 960 33.17 12.80 13.81
N ASP A 961 33.93 13.72 14.38
CA ASP A 961 33.91 15.12 13.94
C ASP A 961 34.48 15.22 12.52
N GLN A 962 33.84 16.04 11.67
CA GLN A 962 34.31 16.31 10.31
C GLN A 962 34.75 17.77 10.19
N SER A 963 35.96 17.98 9.67
CA SER A 963 36.40 19.31 9.25
C SER A 963 35.79 19.62 7.89
N VAL A 964 34.99 20.66 7.80
CA VAL A 964 34.28 21.07 6.59
C VAL A 964 34.60 22.53 6.31
N PRO A 965 34.86 22.92 5.05
CA PRO A 965 35.13 24.32 4.77
C PRO A 965 33.96 25.25 5.14
N THR A 966 34.25 26.53 5.35
CA THR A 966 33.22 27.54 5.67
C THR A 966 32.83 28.42 4.49
N GLU A 967 33.67 28.51 3.47
CA GLU A 967 33.46 29.38 2.30
C GLU A 967 33.21 28.54 1.04
N PHE A 968 31.99 28.65 0.50
CA PHE A 968 31.54 27.92 -0.70
C PHE A 968 31.08 28.83 -1.84
N LEU A 969 30.67 30.06 -1.52
CA LEU A 969 30.14 31.05 -2.45
C LEU A 969 30.61 32.45 -2.01
N ARG A 970 31.08 33.25 -2.96
CA ARG A 970 31.44 34.67 -2.72
C ARG A 970 31.26 35.52 -3.99
N PRO A 971 31.28 36.85 -3.90
CA PRO A 971 31.32 37.71 -5.09
C PRO A 971 32.62 37.48 -5.90
N GLY A 972 32.47 37.29 -7.20
CA GLY A 972 33.55 37.22 -8.18
C GLY A 972 34.05 38.60 -8.62
N PRO A 973 35.08 38.65 -9.48
CA PRO A 973 35.63 39.91 -10.00
C PRO A 973 34.62 40.78 -10.77
N ASP A 974 33.58 40.15 -11.33
CA ASP A 974 32.47 40.78 -12.05
C ASP A 974 31.32 41.22 -11.12
N GLY A 975 31.47 41.07 -9.80
CA GLY A 975 30.46 41.39 -8.79
C GLY A 975 29.33 40.36 -8.64
N GLY A 976 29.23 39.38 -9.53
CA GLY A 976 28.25 38.29 -9.42
C GLY A 976 28.77 37.09 -8.62
N PRO A 977 27.96 36.04 -8.38
CA PRO A 977 28.37 34.90 -7.56
C PRO A 977 29.52 34.09 -8.19
N SER A 978 30.44 33.60 -7.37
CA SER A 978 31.52 32.69 -7.72
C SER A 978 31.54 31.51 -6.76
N LEU A 979 31.52 30.28 -7.30
CA LEU A 979 31.52 29.05 -6.50
C LEU A 979 32.93 28.59 -6.17
N ARG A 980 33.10 27.94 -5.03
CA ARG A 980 34.37 27.29 -4.68
C ARG A 980 34.76 26.28 -5.76
N ALA A 981 36.05 26.22 -6.11
CA ALA A 981 36.59 25.22 -7.02
C ALA A 981 36.18 23.81 -6.58
N GLY A 982 35.81 22.95 -7.54
CA GLY A 982 35.33 21.59 -7.27
C GLY A 982 33.83 21.47 -6.99
N ILE A 983 33.06 22.56 -6.91
CA ILE A 983 31.59 22.49 -6.92
C ILE A 983 31.09 22.56 -8.37
N VAL A 984 30.23 21.60 -8.74
CA VAL A 984 29.62 21.55 -10.08
C VAL A 984 28.11 21.49 -9.93
N LEU A 985 27.44 22.45 -10.56
CA LEU A 985 25.98 22.49 -10.72
C LEU A 985 25.64 21.91 -12.09
N LYS A 986 24.71 20.95 -12.12
CA LYS A 986 24.09 20.46 -13.35
C LYS A 986 22.60 20.66 -13.24
N LEU A 987 21.99 21.19 -14.29
CA LEU A 987 20.57 21.39 -14.34
C LEU A 987 20.04 20.78 -15.63
N SER A 988 19.02 19.94 -15.53
CA SER A 988 18.34 19.39 -16.70
C SER A 988 16.86 19.75 -16.69
N ARG A 989 16.30 20.09 -17.85
CA ARG A 989 14.86 20.32 -18.04
C ARG A 989 14.20 19.13 -18.74
N SER A 990 13.00 18.78 -18.31
CA SER A 990 12.09 17.86 -18.99
C SER A 990 10.72 18.50 -19.16
N ASP A 991 10.12 18.31 -20.33
CA ASP A 991 8.72 18.70 -20.59
C ASP A 991 7.72 17.69 -20.03
N VAL A 992 8.20 16.54 -19.54
CA VAL A 992 7.42 15.44 -18.96
C VAL A 992 7.72 15.35 -17.45
N ALA A 993 6.67 15.22 -16.64
CA ALA A 993 6.84 14.97 -15.21
C ALA A 993 7.56 13.61 -15.00
N PRO A 994 8.63 13.52 -14.20
CA PRO A 994 9.23 12.26 -13.81
C PRO A 994 8.24 11.54 -12.90
N SER A 995 7.80 10.36 -13.34
CA SER A 995 7.47 9.30 -12.40
C SER A 995 8.77 8.88 -11.69
N VAL A 996 8.65 8.54 -10.40
CA VAL A 996 9.74 8.10 -9.49
C VAL A 996 10.61 6.97 -10.13
N PRO A 997 11.84 6.72 -9.62
CA PRO A 997 13.01 6.57 -10.48
C PRO A 997 12.86 5.46 -11.54
N ALA A 998 13.23 5.81 -12.77
CA ALA A 998 13.18 5.00 -13.98
C ALA A 998 13.14 3.48 -13.75
N VAL A 999 11.96 2.89 -13.91
CA VAL A 999 11.84 1.49 -14.29
C VAL A 999 12.58 1.37 -15.63
N ALA A 1000 13.66 0.59 -15.63
CA ALA A 1000 14.49 0.36 -16.81
C ALA A 1000 13.62 -0.14 -17.97
N GLY A 1001 13.40 0.70 -18.99
CA GLY A 1001 12.70 0.31 -20.22
C GLY A 1001 11.83 1.37 -20.89
N ALA A 1002 11.52 2.51 -20.24
CA ALA A 1002 10.79 3.58 -20.90
C ALA A 1002 11.74 4.41 -21.80
N ALA A 1003 11.56 4.33 -23.12
CA ALA A 1003 12.19 5.22 -24.08
C ALA A 1003 11.55 6.63 -24.00
N GLY A 1004 11.71 7.31 -22.86
CA GLY A 1004 11.37 8.72 -22.71
C GLY A 1004 12.47 9.59 -23.32
N ARG A 1005 12.11 10.74 -23.92
CA ARG A 1005 13.08 11.76 -24.34
C ARG A 1005 14.03 12.05 -23.19
N GLN A 1006 15.34 12.00 -23.44
CA GLN A 1006 16.33 12.35 -22.43
C GLN A 1006 16.13 13.81 -21.99
N PRO A 1007 16.24 14.11 -20.68
CA PRO A 1007 16.22 15.48 -20.19
C PRO A 1007 17.24 16.36 -20.93
N GLU A 1008 16.87 17.59 -21.28
CA GLU A 1008 17.75 18.59 -21.88
C GLU A 1008 18.66 19.15 -20.78
N GLU A 1009 19.96 18.81 -20.78
CA GLU A 1009 20.94 19.45 -19.87
C GLU A 1009 21.14 20.90 -20.28
N LEU A 1010 20.88 21.83 -19.35
CA LEU A 1010 21.01 23.26 -19.59
C LEU A 1010 22.47 23.68 -19.38
N THR A 1011 22.96 24.51 -20.31
CA THR A 1011 24.31 25.06 -20.22
C THR A 1011 24.33 26.17 -19.16
N PRO A 1012 25.26 26.14 -18.20
CA PRO A 1012 25.42 27.23 -17.25
C PRO A 1012 25.74 28.55 -17.97
N THR A 1013 25.05 29.63 -17.62
CA THR A 1013 25.36 30.99 -18.10
C THR A 1013 26.57 31.60 -17.38
N ARG A 1014 27.02 30.95 -16.29
CA ARG A 1014 28.12 31.39 -15.43
C ARG A 1014 28.95 30.20 -14.99
N GLU A 1015 30.27 30.34 -15.05
CA GLU A 1015 31.23 29.32 -14.61
C GLU A 1015 32.28 29.85 -13.62
N ALA A 1016 32.07 31.04 -13.06
CA ALA A 1016 33.01 31.66 -12.13
C ALA A 1016 33.36 30.70 -10.98
N ARG A 1017 34.66 30.45 -10.79
CA ARG A 1017 35.20 29.66 -9.69
C ARG A 1017 36.26 30.45 -8.92
N PHE A 1018 36.40 30.17 -7.63
CA PHE A 1018 37.50 30.70 -6.83
C PHE A 1018 38.26 29.60 -6.10
N THR A 1019 39.55 29.82 -5.90
CA THR A 1019 40.38 29.01 -5.01
C THR A 1019 40.16 29.50 -3.57
N PRO A 1020 39.61 28.66 -2.68
CA PRO A 1020 39.31 29.00 -1.30
C PRO A 1020 40.58 29.06 -0.43
N GLY A 1021 40.50 29.71 0.73
CA GLY A 1021 41.50 29.58 1.79
C GLY A 1021 41.29 28.35 2.68
N ASP A 1022 42.13 28.20 3.72
CA ASP A 1022 42.12 27.05 4.65
C ASP A 1022 41.05 27.15 5.76
N ALA A 1023 40.12 28.09 5.66
CA ALA A 1023 39.07 28.28 6.65
C ALA A 1023 38.12 27.07 6.66
N ALA A 1024 38.08 26.39 7.80
CA ALA A 1024 37.22 25.23 8.05
C ALA A 1024 36.55 25.34 9.42
N ARG A 1025 35.41 24.66 9.55
CA ARG A 1025 34.68 24.47 10.79
C ARG A 1025 34.59 22.99 11.12
N THR A 1026 34.54 22.68 12.40
CA THR A 1026 34.25 21.32 12.87
C THR A 1026 32.74 21.10 12.93
N LEU A 1027 32.26 20.06 12.27
CA LEU A 1027 30.90 19.54 12.42
C LEU A 1027 30.93 18.31 13.34
N GLY A 1028 30.24 18.42 14.47
CA GLY A 1028 29.97 17.27 15.32
C GLY A 1028 29.02 16.26 14.67
N PRO A 1029 28.79 15.09 15.28
CA PRO A 1029 27.97 14.04 14.71
C PRO A 1029 26.52 14.47 14.51
N ALA A 1030 25.92 14.09 13.38
CA ALA A 1030 24.59 14.51 12.93
C ALA A 1030 24.39 16.04 12.77
N ALA A 1031 25.39 16.86 13.10
CA ALA A 1031 25.29 18.31 12.97
C ALA A 1031 25.22 18.69 11.49
N ALA A 1032 24.33 19.65 11.20
CA ALA A 1032 24.15 20.19 9.87
C ALA A 1032 24.33 21.70 9.90
N PHE A 1033 24.72 22.27 8.76
CA PHE A 1033 24.70 23.71 8.55
C PHE A 1033 24.36 24.05 7.11
N GLU A 1034 23.89 25.27 6.90
CA GLU A 1034 23.74 25.84 5.56
C GLU A 1034 25.12 26.19 5.01
N ALA A 1035 25.55 25.50 3.96
CA ALA A 1035 26.83 25.72 3.32
C ALA A 1035 26.78 26.98 2.45
N PHE A 1036 25.74 27.12 1.63
CA PHE A 1036 25.48 28.31 0.84
C PHE A 1036 24.04 28.36 0.32
N ARG A 1037 23.63 29.55 -0.11
CA ARG A 1037 22.39 29.82 -0.85
C ARG A 1037 22.74 30.50 -2.17
N LEU A 1038 22.10 30.11 -3.26
CA LEU A 1038 22.29 30.77 -4.57
C LEU A 1038 20.98 30.86 -5.33
N ASP A 1039 20.81 31.92 -6.11
CA ASP A 1039 19.71 32.03 -7.06
C ASP A 1039 20.09 31.26 -8.33
N LEU A 1040 19.29 30.27 -8.72
CA LEU A 1040 19.58 29.45 -9.90
C LEU A 1040 19.55 30.26 -11.21
N ARG A 1041 18.88 31.43 -11.20
CA ARG A 1041 18.82 32.33 -12.36
C ARG A 1041 20.15 33.04 -12.65
N ASP A 1042 21.03 33.14 -11.66
CA ASP A 1042 22.39 33.66 -11.86
C ASP A 1042 23.28 32.67 -12.63
N TRP A 1043 22.84 31.41 -12.75
CA TRP A 1043 23.61 30.29 -13.28
C TRP A 1043 22.99 29.60 -14.49
N PHE A 1044 21.68 29.68 -14.69
CA PHE A 1044 20.97 29.01 -15.77
C PHE A 1044 19.84 29.88 -16.32
N ASP A 1045 19.52 29.70 -17.60
CA ASP A 1045 18.30 30.26 -18.19
C ASP A 1045 17.08 29.43 -17.77
N LEU A 1046 16.24 30.04 -16.93
CA LEU A 1046 15.01 29.44 -16.38
C LEU A 1046 13.74 30.08 -16.95
N SER A 1047 13.83 30.73 -18.10
CA SER A 1047 12.70 31.39 -18.76
C SER A 1047 11.63 30.41 -19.26
N ARG A 1048 11.98 29.14 -19.46
CA ARG A 1048 11.10 28.11 -20.04
C ARG A 1048 10.32 27.38 -18.94
N PRO A 1049 8.99 27.20 -19.09
CA PRO A 1049 8.24 26.33 -18.19
C PRO A 1049 8.70 24.87 -18.36
N GLY A 1050 8.52 24.06 -17.32
CA GLY A 1050 8.91 22.66 -17.35
C GLY A 1050 9.36 22.15 -15.99
N GLN A 1051 9.77 20.88 -15.96
CA GLN A 1051 10.35 20.27 -14.78
C GLN A 1051 11.87 20.33 -14.84
N TYR A 1052 12.46 20.74 -13.74
CA TYR A 1052 13.89 20.92 -13.58
C TYR A 1052 14.42 19.94 -12.55
N HIS A 1053 15.58 19.38 -12.83
CA HIS A 1053 16.35 18.55 -11.91
C HIS A 1053 17.75 19.15 -11.77
N LEU A 1054 18.01 19.69 -10.58
CA LEU A 1054 19.30 20.23 -10.17
C LEU A 1054 20.09 19.14 -9.45
N THR A 1055 21.31 18.89 -9.90
CA THR A 1055 22.30 18.09 -9.20
C THR A 1055 23.47 18.97 -8.79
N VAL A 1056 23.81 18.95 -7.50
CA VAL A 1056 24.99 19.64 -6.96
C VAL A 1056 26.02 18.58 -6.59
N THR A 1057 27.17 18.60 -7.23
CA THR A 1057 28.25 17.64 -6.97
C THR A 1057 29.50 18.32 -6.42
N PHE A 1058 30.19 17.62 -5.53
CA PHE A 1058 31.44 18.04 -4.92
C PHE A 1058 32.59 17.14 -5.40
N GLY A 1059 33.65 17.78 -5.89
CA GLY A 1059 34.95 17.18 -6.22
C GLY A 1059 36.00 17.46 -5.15
N ASP A 1060 37.20 16.91 -5.27
CA ASP A 1060 38.22 16.98 -4.22
C ASP A 1060 38.64 18.42 -3.90
N ALA A 1061 38.72 19.29 -4.92
CA ALA A 1061 39.04 20.72 -4.75
C ALA A 1061 38.03 21.49 -3.87
N SER A 1062 36.81 20.93 -3.68
CA SER A 1062 35.79 21.55 -2.83
C SER A 1062 36.08 21.41 -1.33
N GLY A 1063 37.01 20.54 -0.93
CA GLY A 1063 37.27 20.22 0.48
C GLY A 1063 36.15 19.39 1.15
N VAL A 1064 35.11 19.00 0.41
CA VAL A 1064 34.00 18.13 0.87
C VAL A 1064 34.23 16.66 0.44
N GLY A 1065 35.09 16.44 -0.56
CA GLY A 1065 35.45 15.12 -1.12
C GLY A 1065 34.67 14.77 -2.38
N THR A 1066 35.24 13.91 -3.23
CA THR A 1066 34.62 13.45 -4.47
C THR A 1066 33.35 12.64 -4.21
N SER A 1067 32.31 12.98 -4.97
CA SER A 1067 31.08 12.22 -5.22
C SER A 1067 29.84 12.55 -4.39
N ASN A 1068 29.87 13.44 -3.39
CA ASN A 1068 28.62 13.81 -2.70
C ASN A 1068 27.69 14.58 -3.66
N ALA A 1069 26.52 14.02 -3.98
CA ALA A 1069 25.54 14.65 -4.86
C ALA A 1069 24.29 14.96 -4.05
N GLY A 1070 23.84 16.22 -4.08
CA GLY A 1070 22.52 16.60 -3.62
C GLY A 1070 21.62 16.84 -4.82
N GLU A 1071 20.39 16.35 -4.76
CA GLU A 1071 19.40 16.45 -5.84
C GLU A 1071 18.22 17.32 -5.40
N LEU A 1072 17.72 18.13 -6.33
CA LEU A 1072 16.52 18.94 -6.15
C LEU A 1072 15.69 18.87 -7.44
N TYR A 1073 14.43 18.46 -7.29
CA TYR A 1073 13.44 18.49 -8.38
C TYR A 1073 12.46 19.63 -8.12
N PHE A 1074 12.16 20.42 -9.14
CA PHE A 1074 11.20 21.51 -9.05
C PHE A 1074 10.53 21.79 -10.40
N ARG A 1075 9.37 22.46 -10.38
CA ARG A 1075 8.60 22.76 -11.59
C ARG A 1075 8.41 24.26 -11.75
N LEU A 1076 8.66 24.78 -12.95
CA LEU A 1076 8.30 26.14 -13.35
C LEU A 1076 7.06 26.08 -14.23
N GLY A 1077 6.08 26.92 -13.91
CA GLY A 1077 4.80 27.03 -14.61
C GLY A 1077 4.86 28.08 -15.69
N GLU A 1078 3.82 28.14 -16.51
CA GLU A 1078 3.55 29.32 -17.34
C GLU A 1078 3.19 30.53 -16.48
#